data_AF-A0A0Q8SCC6-F1
#
_entry.id   AF-A0A0Q8SCC6-F1
#
_cell.length_a   1.000
_cell.length_b   1.000
_cell.length_c   1.000
_cell.angle_alpha   90.00
_cell.angle_beta   90.00
_cell.angle_gamma   90.00
#
_symmetry.space_group_name_H-M   'P 1'
#
loop_
_entity.id
_entity.type
_entity.pdbx_description
1 polymer ?
#
loop_
_entity_poly.entity_id
_entity_poly.type
_entity_poly.pdbx_seq_one_letter_code
_entity_poly.pdbx_strand_id
1 'polypeptide(L)'
;MNPFTNDVPPHLRHPLHPTVALAAGGAPTTAAQAAPAPVHAHGGAAPAGAVTAAELAVRQQALAQAAAQLKAELFGIDDVIDRVIDAVRAWYVLPQLISRPVIVCLWGLTGTGKTQLTRRLAQLLGFYDRFVEVQMDGFSHGASYRSSTISGMLGDSGIHEGAPGVLVLDEFQRFRTMDRKGEDVKVERYQDVWTLLSDGRLPPALSALSNIERKLADAHYEAERAETDDDARAGKAPYRFQLDAWDGQELKRMLKLQEPLAEIMQWPPAKVQALFTRFQQSHHSWETDYSKLLVFVCGNLDEMYHETAQRVEDCDTDADIFHRLTRKLSLIDVKKALGERFKPEQIARLGNEHVIYPSFSKATYEQLIRNLCTRYVDDIAAQCGVRFAIGQDVLDELYANAVFPAQGTRPLFSSVHAILSANLVNAALWVMQEQLPLGQEFPISLAPGKRHLLVQGLGPQGPAETTFPVVLELNRLKQRANADFRALLAVHEAGHGLAYCVLFGHAPQEVKINIASFEGGYNSFSSLKATTRQNALDMMCVGLAGRVAEELVFGEMACTTGAEQDYKQVTAEAARYIRHHGFGARLARTDVTVEMDNHVNTDVAPSNEAIEALMQQQYRRAQELLQTHGEALGRTVDALLHQGTIAPVEMVALLKDCGIALAAPVQGGLPDEGLVLEPFAAKLGAFRQAV
;
A
#
# COMPACT_ATOMS: atom_id res chain seq x y z
N MET A 1 34.54 27.56 32.65
CA MET A 1 34.60 26.24 33.32
C MET A 1 34.07 25.23 32.34
N ASN A 2 34.96 24.44 31.76
CA ASN A 2 34.69 23.40 30.79
C ASN A 2 35.53 22.20 31.24
N PRO A 3 34.95 21.05 31.62
CA PRO A 3 35.72 19.89 32.03
C PRO A 3 36.00 19.01 30.81
N PHE A 4 37.14 18.31 30.84
CA PHE A 4 37.65 17.35 29.84
C PHE A 4 38.50 17.94 28.71
N THR A 5 39.68 18.40 29.13
CA THR A 5 40.92 18.31 28.33
C THR A 5 41.87 17.33 29.02
N ASN A 6 42.78 16.75 28.21
CA ASN A 6 44.00 15.99 28.53
C ASN A 6 43.83 14.48 28.80
N ASP A 7 44.69 13.56 28.33
CA ASP A 7 45.96 13.64 27.59
C ASP A 7 46.26 12.25 26.99
N VAL A 8 46.82 12.19 25.77
CA VAL A 8 47.50 11.01 25.19
C VAL A 8 48.97 11.37 24.96
N PRO A 9 49.95 10.58 25.43
CA PRO A 9 51.37 10.84 25.16
C PRO A 9 51.89 10.19 23.86
N PRO A 10 53.04 10.65 23.32
CA PRO A 10 53.37 10.62 21.88
C PRO A 10 54.51 9.62 21.54
N HIS A 11 55.03 9.75 20.30
CA HIS A 11 56.28 9.17 19.70
C HIS A 11 56.01 7.99 18.72
N LEU A 12 56.42 7.94 17.44
CA LEU A 12 57.45 8.65 16.66
C LEU A 12 57.13 8.70 15.14
N ARG A 13 57.33 9.91 14.57
CA ARG A 13 58.02 10.27 13.30
C ARG A 13 57.59 9.65 11.93
N HIS A 14 56.92 10.50 11.13
CA HIS A 14 57.08 10.85 9.70
C HIS A 14 58.34 10.37 8.93
N PRO A 15 58.38 10.36 7.56
CA PRO A 15 57.68 11.29 6.64
C PRO A 15 57.12 10.74 5.31
N LEU A 16 56.48 11.69 4.62
CA LEU A 16 55.77 11.67 3.34
C LEU A 16 56.69 11.88 2.10
N HIS A 17 56.31 11.22 0.98
CA HIS A 17 56.44 11.57 -0.47
C HIS A 17 57.85 11.77 -1.09
N PRO A 18 58.06 11.78 -2.44
CA PRO A 18 57.12 11.92 -3.58
C PRO A 18 57.36 11.05 -4.86
N THR A 19 56.36 11.09 -5.75
CA THR A 19 56.31 11.12 -7.25
C THR A 19 57.47 10.60 -8.14
N VAL A 20 57.15 9.87 -9.23
CA VAL A 20 57.36 10.23 -10.66
C VAL A 20 57.06 9.05 -11.61
N ALA A 21 56.42 9.37 -12.73
CA ALA A 21 56.02 8.53 -13.86
C ALA A 21 57.17 8.15 -14.80
N LEU A 22 57.02 7.08 -15.60
CA LEU A 22 57.15 7.10 -17.07
C LEU A 22 56.98 5.71 -17.70
N ALA A 23 56.55 5.77 -18.96
CA ALA A 23 55.96 4.74 -19.80
C ALA A 23 56.96 3.85 -20.56
N ALA A 24 56.39 2.79 -21.16
CA ALA A 24 56.58 2.31 -22.55
C ALA A 24 57.15 0.89 -22.73
N GLY A 25 56.38 0.07 -23.47
CA GLY A 25 56.90 -0.75 -24.58
C GLY A 25 57.13 -2.24 -24.32
N GLY A 26 56.38 -3.10 -25.02
CA GLY A 26 56.79 -4.47 -25.31
C GLY A 26 55.66 -5.50 -25.37
N ALA A 27 55.13 -5.76 -26.56
CA ALA A 27 54.30 -6.93 -26.87
C ALA A 27 55.19 -8.15 -27.21
N PRO A 28 54.65 -9.31 -27.63
CA PRO A 28 54.21 -10.41 -26.77
C PRO A 28 55.02 -11.70 -27.02
N THR A 29 55.14 -12.59 -26.03
CA THR A 29 55.61 -13.96 -26.29
C THR A 29 54.86 -14.99 -25.45
N THR A 30 54.33 -15.95 -26.19
CA THR A 30 53.58 -17.16 -25.86
C THR A 30 54.18 -18.03 -24.75
N ALA A 31 53.36 -18.46 -23.78
CA ALA A 31 53.59 -19.71 -23.05
C ALA A 31 52.26 -20.29 -22.50
N ALA A 32 51.89 -21.41 -23.11
CA ALA A 32 51.15 -22.58 -22.63
C ALA A 32 50.15 -22.46 -21.45
N GLN A 33 48.92 -22.86 -21.77
CA GLN A 33 47.87 -23.32 -20.86
C GLN A 33 48.39 -24.40 -19.88
N ALA A 34 48.18 -24.19 -18.58
CA ALA A 34 48.20 -25.25 -17.59
C ALA A 34 46.76 -25.41 -17.04
N ALA A 35 46.15 -26.56 -17.32
CA ALA A 35 44.87 -26.97 -16.78
C ALA A 35 44.95 -27.13 -15.25
N PRO A 36 43.95 -26.71 -14.46
CA PRO A 36 43.91 -27.05 -13.05
C PRO A 36 43.53 -28.54 -12.89
N ALA A 37 44.35 -29.25 -12.11
CA ALA A 37 44.19 -30.65 -11.77
C ALA A 37 42.87 -30.91 -11.02
N PRO A 38 42.25 -32.10 -11.20
CA PRO A 38 40.97 -32.41 -10.60
C PRO A 38 41.14 -32.64 -9.09
N VAL A 39 40.41 -31.88 -8.28
CA VAL A 39 40.31 -32.15 -6.84
C VAL A 39 39.51 -33.43 -6.68
N HIS A 40 40.16 -34.43 -6.09
CA HIS A 40 39.63 -35.74 -5.79
C HIS A 40 38.25 -35.67 -5.13
N ALA A 41 37.28 -36.37 -5.74
CA ALA A 41 36.00 -36.69 -5.14
C ALA A 41 36.24 -37.61 -3.94
N HIS A 42 36.26 -37.02 -2.74
CA HIS A 42 35.98 -37.79 -1.53
C HIS A 42 34.51 -38.17 -1.54
N GLY A 43 34.25 -39.46 -1.77
CA GLY A 43 32.96 -40.10 -1.50
C GLY A 43 32.67 -40.08 0.00
N GLY A 44 32.26 -38.93 0.51
CA GLY A 44 31.53 -38.80 1.76
C GLY A 44 30.05 -38.97 1.46
N ALA A 45 29.39 -39.91 2.14
CA ALA A 45 27.94 -39.98 2.12
C ALA A 45 27.36 -38.59 2.40
N ALA A 46 26.43 -38.13 1.55
CA ALA A 46 25.76 -36.86 1.74
C ALA A 46 25.19 -36.80 3.17
N PRO A 47 25.35 -35.68 3.90
CA PRO A 47 24.86 -35.59 5.26
C PRO A 47 23.36 -35.90 5.29
N ALA A 48 22.93 -36.74 6.23
CA ALA A 48 21.52 -37.11 6.38
C ALA A 48 20.67 -35.84 6.53
N GLY A 49 19.91 -35.50 5.49
CA GLY A 49 19.14 -34.25 5.39
C GLY A 49 19.55 -33.28 4.28
N ALA A 50 20.55 -33.61 3.45
CA ALA A 50 20.88 -32.81 2.26
C ALA A 50 19.76 -32.91 1.21
N VAL A 51 19.07 -31.79 0.95
CA VAL A 51 18.04 -31.70 -0.09
C VAL A 51 18.68 -31.98 -1.45
N THR A 52 18.10 -32.92 -2.20
CA THR A 52 18.63 -33.33 -3.50
C THR A 52 18.38 -32.25 -4.56
N ALA A 53 19.21 -32.20 -5.61
CA ALA A 53 18.98 -31.29 -6.73
C ALA A 53 17.60 -31.49 -7.39
N ALA A 54 17.09 -32.73 -7.39
CA ALA A 54 15.76 -33.06 -7.88
C ALA A 54 14.64 -32.45 -7.00
N GLU A 55 14.75 -32.53 -5.68
CA GLU A 55 13.80 -31.90 -4.76
C GLU A 55 13.82 -30.37 -4.86
N LEU A 56 15.00 -29.77 -5.05
CA LEU A 56 15.11 -28.32 -5.29
C LEU A 56 14.41 -27.91 -6.59
N ALA A 57 14.61 -28.67 -7.67
CA ALA A 57 13.95 -28.41 -8.95
C ALA A 57 12.42 -28.52 -8.85
N VAL A 58 11.91 -29.52 -8.13
CA VAL A 58 10.47 -29.69 -7.89
C VAL A 58 9.90 -28.49 -7.12
N ARG A 59 10.57 -28.05 -6.06
CA ARG A 59 10.12 -26.88 -5.27
C ARG A 59 10.18 -25.58 -6.08
N GLN A 60 11.21 -25.38 -6.88
CA GLN A 60 11.30 -24.22 -7.78
C GLN A 60 10.19 -24.22 -8.83
N GLN A 61 9.89 -25.40 -9.40
CA GLN A 61 8.80 -25.54 -10.36
C GLN A 61 7.43 -25.28 -9.72
N ALA A 62 7.20 -25.77 -8.50
CA ALA A 62 5.97 -25.50 -7.74
C ALA A 62 5.77 -23.99 -7.51
N LEU A 63 6.82 -23.25 -7.14
CA LEU A 63 6.76 -21.78 -7.02
C LEU A 63 6.42 -21.09 -8.35
N ALA A 64 7.05 -21.52 -9.45
CA ALA A 64 6.78 -20.95 -10.77
C ALA A 64 5.33 -21.20 -11.23
N GLN A 65 4.81 -22.40 -10.97
CA GLN A 65 3.41 -22.75 -11.24
C GLN A 65 2.45 -21.94 -10.37
N ALA A 66 2.75 -21.80 -9.07
CA ALA A 66 1.96 -20.97 -8.17
C ALA A 66 1.93 -19.52 -8.64
N ALA A 67 3.07 -18.95 -9.04
CA ALA A 67 3.15 -17.59 -9.58
C ALA A 67 2.29 -17.41 -10.84
N ALA A 68 2.38 -18.34 -11.79
CA ALA A 68 1.58 -18.30 -13.02
C ALA A 68 0.07 -18.39 -12.73
N GLN A 69 -0.33 -19.25 -11.80
CA GLN A 69 -1.73 -19.38 -11.40
C GLN A 69 -2.23 -18.14 -10.66
N LEU A 70 -1.43 -17.56 -9.77
CA LEU A 70 -1.79 -16.32 -9.07
C LEU A 70 -1.98 -15.16 -10.03
N LYS A 71 -1.13 -15.00 -11.05
CA LYS A 71 -1.27 -13.96 -12.08
C LYS A 71 -2.52 -14.14 -12.95
N ALA A 72 -2.94 -15.39 -13.16
CA ALA A 72 -4.18 -15.68 -13.88
C ALA A 72 -5.44 -15.37 -13.04
N GLU A 73 -5.36 -15.48 -11.71
CA GLU A 73 -6.48 -15.29 -10.78
C GLU A 73 -6.58 -13.84 -10.23
N LEU A 74 -5.45 -13.17 -10.03
CA LEU A 74 -5.34 -11.87 -9.38
C LEU A 74 -4.81 -10.82 -10.37
N PHE A 75 -5.72 -10.01 -10.90
CA PHE A 75 -5.42 -9.06 -11.96
C PHE A 75 -4.76 -7.77 -11.45
N GLY A 76 -3.82 -7.24 -12.23
CA GLY A 76 -3.21 -5.92 -12.01
C GLY A 76 -2.20 -5.87 -10.86
N ILE A 77 -1.75 -7.03 -10.35
CA ILE A 77 -0.74 -7.14 -9.28
C ILE A 77 0.44 -8.04 -9.65
N ASP A 78 0.71 -8.26 -10.94
CA ASP A 78 1.77 -9.15 -11.43
C ASP A 78 3.15 -8.82 -10.85
N ASP A 79 3.54 -7.54 -10.85
CA ASP A 79 4.80 -7.06 -10.27
C ASP A 79 4.89 -7.36 -8.76
N VAL A 80 3.75 -7.30 -8.07
CA VAL A 80 3.66 -7.60 -6.63
C VAL A 80 3.80 -9.10 -6.40
N ILE A 81 3.13 -9.93 -7.21
CA ILE A 81 3.25 -11.39 -7.16
C ILE A 81 4.72 -11.80 -7.35
N ASP A 82 5.41 -11.22 -8.34
CA ASP A 82 6.82 -11.54 -8.59
C ASP A 82 7.72 -11.22 -7.39
N ARG A 83 7.55 -10.02 -6.80
CA ARG A 83 8.30 -9.62 -5.60
C ARG A 83 8.01 -10.53 -4.40
N VAL A 84 6.76 -10.92 -4.20
CA VAL A 84 6.39 -11.85 -3.13
C VAL A 84 6.99 -13.23 -3.38
N ILE A 85 6.93 -13.74 -4.61
CA ILE A 85 7.52 -15.04 -4.98
C ILE A 85 9.04 -15.04 -4.78
N ASP A 86 9.71 -13.95 -5.14
CA ASP A 86 11.16 -13.81 -4.91
C ASP A 86 11.49 -13.78 -3.41
N ALA A 87 10.72 -13.05 -2.60
CA ALA A 87 10.91 -12.97 -1.15
C ALA A 87 10.71 -14.33 -0.44
N VAL A 88 9.73 -15.13 -0.88
CA VAL A 88 9.44 -16.45 -0.26
C VAL A 88 10.31 -17.58 -0.82
N ARG A 89 11.04 -17.35 -1.92
CA ARG A 89 11.78 -18.41 -2.64
C ARG A 89 12.76 -19.15 -1.74
N ALA A 90 13.61 -18.42 -1.02
CA ALA A 90 14.61 -19.03 -0.14
C ALA A 90 13.96 -19.86 0.96
N TRP A 91 12.88 -19.35 1.55
CA TRP A 91 12.11 -20.03 2.59
C TRP A 91 11.46 -21.32 2.12
N TYR A 92 10.80 -21.30 0.95
CA TYR A 92 10.10 -22.47 0.44
C TYR A 92 11.05 -23.55 -0.09
N VAL A 93 12.10 -23.14 -0.80
CA VAL A 93 13.03 -24.09 -1.45
C VAL A 93 13.99 -24.71 -0.43
N LEU A 94 14.52 -23.92 0.51
CA LEU A 94 15.53 -24.33 1.50
C LEU A 94 15.14 -23.90 2.94
N PRO A 95 13.99 -24.35 3.47
CA PRO A 95 13.52 -23.95 4.80
C PRO A 95 14.48 -24.30 5.95
N GLN A 96 15.32 -25.33 5.77
CA GLN A 96 16.31 -25.75 6.75
C GLN A 96 17.48 -24.76 6.94
N LEU A 97 17.68 -23.84 5.99
CA LEU A 97 18.71 -22.80 6.08
C LEU A 97 18.19 -21.52 6.73
N ILE A 98 16.88 -21.43 6.96
CA ILE A 98 16.24 -20.29 7.58
C ILE A 98 16.41 -20.37 9.10
N SER A 99 17.07 -19.37 9.67
CA SER A 99 17.34 -19.27 11.11
C SER A 99 16.51 -18.21 11.83
N ARG A 100 15.73 -17.41 11.08
CA ARG A 100 14.82 -16.38 11.58
C ARG A 100 13.60 -16.32 10.66
N PRO A 101 12.43 -15.91 11.18
CA PRO A 101 11.22 -15.84 10.36
C PRO A 101 11.44 -14.95 9.13
N VAL A 102 10.95 -15.40 7.98
CA VAL A 102 10.93 -14.57 6.77
C VAL A 102 9.71 -13.68 6.86
N ILE A 103 9.93 -12.37 6.91
CA ILE A 103 8.85 -11.38 7.05
C ILE A 103 8.65 -10.70 5.71
N VAL A 104 7.42 -10.70 5.20
CA VAL A 104 7.02 -10.01 3.98
C VAL A 104 5.88 -9.05 4.31
N CYS A 105 6.14 -7.76 4.25
CA CYS A 105 5.16 -6.74 4.57
C CYS A 105 4.42 -6.28 3.30
N LEU A 106 3.09 -6.40 3.30
CA LEU A 106 2.21 -6.06 2.19
C LEU A 106 1.41 -4.80 2.54
N TRP A 107 1.66 -3.70 1.82
CA TRP A 107 1.01 -2.41 2.06
C TRP A 107 0.23 -1.96 0.85
N GLY A 108 -1.02 -1.55 1.03
CA GLY A 108 -1.87 -1.19 -0.09
C GLY A 108 -3.24 -0.69 0.36
N LEU A 109 -4.00 -0.06 -0.53
CA LEU A 109 -5.38 0.32 -0.25
C LEU A 109 -6.26 -0.90 0.06
N THR A 110 -7.40 -0.68 0.70
CA THR A 110 -8.38 -1.75 0.94
C THR A 110 -8.84 -2.41 -0.36
N GLY A 111 -8.98 -3.73 -0.36
CA GLY A 111 -9.48 -4.47 -1.53
C GLY A 111 -8.47 -4.66 -2.68
N THR A 112 -7.20 -4.30 -2.51
CA THR A 112 -6.10 -4.58 -3.48
C THR A 112 -5.67 -6.05 -3.55
N GLY A 113 -6.27 -6.93 -2.74
CA GLY A 113 -6.03 -8.37 -2.81
C GLY A 113 -4.91 -8.92 -1.90
N LYS A 114 -4.39 -8.14 -0.93
CA LYS A 114 -3.33 -8.56 0.00
C LYS A 114 -3.61 -9.90 0.69
N THR A 115 -4.71 -9.98 1.44
CA THR A 115 -5.12 -11.20 2.17
C THR A 115 -5.48 -12.34 1.21
N GLN A 116 -6.01 -12.03 0.03
CA GLN A 116 -6.32 -13.04 -0.98
C GLN A 116 -5.04 -13.68 -1.55
N LEU A 117 -4.00 -12.87 -1.81
CA LEU A 117 -2.70 -13.35 -2.27
C LEU A 117 -2.06 -14.29 -1.26
N THR A 118 -2.02 -13.93 0.03
CA THR A 118 -1.40 -14.75 1.07
C THR A 118 -2.10 -16.10 1.25
N ARG A 119 -3.45 -16.10 1.30
CA ARG A 119 -4.26 -17.32 1.38
C ARG A 119 -4.07 -18.22 0.18
N ARG A 120 -4.17 -17.67 -1.05
CA ARG A 120 -4.03 -18.46 -2.29
C ARG A 120 -2.61 -19.00 -2.44
N LEU A 121 -1.58 -18.21 -2.14
CA LEU A 121 -0.20 -18.68 -2.16
C LEU A 121 0.00 -19.85 -1.18
N ALA A 122 -0.51 -19.75 0.05
CA ALA A 122 -0.42 -20.84 1.02
C ALA A 122 -1.14 -22.11 0.56
N GLN A 123 -2.30 -21.98 -0.11
CA GLN A 123 -3.01 -23.12 -0.70
C GLN A 123 -2.22 -23.79 -1.82
N LEU A 124 -1.72 -23.00 -2.77
CA LEU A 124 -0.97 -23.50 -3.94
C LEU A 124 0.35 -24.17 -3.55
N LEU A 125 0.98 -23.68 -2.48
CA LEU A 125 2.23 -24.24 -1.96
C LEU A 125 2.02 -25.42 -0.98
N GLY A 126 0.77 -25.76 -0.65
CA GLY A 126 0.45 -26.89 0.24
C GLY A 126 0.69 -26.63 1.73
N PHE A 127 0.49 -25.38 2.17
CA PHE A 127 0.68 -24.93 3.55
C PHE A 127 -0.63 -24.59 4.28
N TYR A 128 -1.79 -24.87 3.69
CA TYR A 128 -3.09 -24.50 4.26
C TYR A 128 -3.42 -25.26 5.56
N ASP A 129 -2.83 -26.44 5.76
CA ASP A 129 -2.90 -27.25 7.00
C ASP A 129 -2.15 -26.61 8.18
N ARG A 130 -1.24 -25.68 7.88
CA ARG A 130 -0.35 -24.98 8.82
C ARG A 130 -0.31 -23.47 8.53
N PHE A 131 -1.49 -22.96 8.19
CA PHE A 131 -1.75 -21.55 7.91
C PHE A 131 -2.53 -20.95 9.09
N VAL A 132 -2.00 -19.87 9.66
CA VAL A 132 -2.64 -19.13 10.75
C VAL A 132 -2.83 -17.69 10.30
N GLU A 133 -4.04 -17.18 10.42
CA GLU A 133 -4.35 -15.79 10.13
C GLU A 133 -4.88 -15.11 11.40
N VAL A 134 -4.27 -13.98 11.74
CA VAL A 134 -4.59 -13.18 12.92
C VAL A 134 -5.02 -11.80 12.47
N GLN A 135 -6.26 -11.43 12.78
CA GLN A 135 -6.76 -10.08 12.52
C GLN A 135 -6.35 -9.15 13.67
N MET A 136 -5.53 -8.15 13.34
CA MET A 136 -4.81 -7.30 14.30
C MET A 136 -5.65 -6.10 14.78
N ASP A 137 -6.97 -6.27 14.93
CA ASP A 137 -7.89 -5.21 15.35
C ASP A 137 -8.29 -5.25 16.83
N GLY A 138 -7.77 -6.23 17.57
CA GLY A 138 -8.03 -6.42 19.01
C GLY A 138 -9.41 -6.96 19.37
N PHE A 139 -10.35 -7.07 18.41
CA PHE A 139 -11.76 -7.38 18.67
C PHE A 139 -12.33 -8.58 17.90
N SER A 140 -11.72 -9.00 16.79
CA SER A 140 -12.36 -9.92 15.84
C SER A 140 -12.08 -11.42 16.07
N HIS A 141 -13.01 -12.21 15.53
CA HIS A 141 -13.44 -13.54 15.95
C HIS A 141 -12.37 -14.64 15.90
N GLY A 142 -11.94 -15.09 17.08
CA GLY A 142 -11.07 -16.26 17.25
C GLY A 142 -10.46 -16.30 18.65
N ALA A 143 -10.20 -15.12 19.21
CA ALA A 143 -9.93 -14.97 20.63
C ALA A 143 -11.24 -15.19 21.41
N SER A 144 -11.51 -16.45 21.74
CA SER A 144 -12.08 -16.74 23.06
C SER A 144 -11.31 -15.89 24.09
N TYR A 145 -11.91 -15.58 25.24
CA TYR A 145 -11.20 -14.99 26.39
C TYR A 145 -9.87 -15.72 26.75
N ARG A 146 -9.64 -16.89 26.14
CA ARG A 146 -8.55 -17.86 26.26
C ARG A 146 -7.28 -17.60 25.44
N SER A 147 -7.26 -16.76 24.40
CA SER A 147 -6.07 -16.58 23.54
C SER A 147 -5.83 -15.11 23.13
N SER A 148 -5.20 -14.35 24.03
CA SER A 148 -4.85 -12.93 23.81
C SER A 148 -3.44 -12.72 23.22
N THR A 149 -2.71 -13.81 22.93
CA THR A 149 -1.30 -13.81 22.52
C THR A 149 -1.10 -14.61 21.23
N ILE A 150 -0.10 -14.23 20.43
CA ILE A 150 0.24 -14.95 19.19
C ILE A 150 0.75 -16.36 19.51
N SER A 151 1.50 -16.50 20.61
CA SER A 151 1.98 -17.79 21.12
C SER A 151 0.85 -18.79 21.39
N GLY A 152 -0.27 -18.33 21.96
CA GLY A 152 -1.46 -19.15 22.18
C GLY A 152 -2.07 -19.63 20.87
N MET A 153 -2.27 -18.70 19.92
CA MET A 153 -2.83 -19.01 18.60
C MET A 153 -1.96 -19.99 17.80
N LEU A 154 -0.63 -19.85 17.85
CA LEU A 154 0.28 -20.79 17.21
C LEU A 154 0.26 -22.16 17.89
N GLY A 155 0.19 -22.20 19.23
CA GLY A 155 0.12 -23.45 19.99
C GLY A 155 -1.15 -24.28 19.74
N ASP A 156 -2.26 -23.62 19.43
CA ASP A 156 -3.53 -24.27 19.07
C ASP A 156 -3.63 -24.60 17.56
N SER A 157 -2.62 -24.25 16.76
CA SER A 157 -2.59 -24.42 15.31
C SER A 157 -1.89 -25.72 14.86
N GLY A 158 -1.92 -25.99 13.54
CA GLY A 158 -1.14 -27.06 12.91
C GLY A 158 0.36 -26.75 12.74
N ILE A 159 0.84 -25.58 13.22
CA ILE A 159 2.26 -25.19 13.10
C ILE A 159 3.04 -25.79 14.26
N HIS A 160 3.86 -26.80 13.95
CA HIS A 160 4.74 -27.43 14.93
C HIS A 160 6.07 -26.68 15.10
N GLU A 161 6.66 -26.82 16.29
CA GLU A 161 7.97 -26.26 16.61
C GLU A 161 9.05 -26.73 15.60
N GLY A 162 9.85 -25.79 15.09
CA GLY A 162 10.93 -26.05 14.14
C GLY A 162 10.46 -26.50 12.75
N ALA A 163 9.15 -26.47 12.47
CA ALA A 163 8.57 -26.77 11.16
C ALA A 163 8.22 -25.48 10.40
N PRO A 164 8.27 -25.47 9.06
CA PRO A 164 7.83 -24.33 8.28
C PRO A 164 6.30 -24.20 8.37
N GLY A 165 5.81 -22.98 8.53
CA GLY A 165 4.39 -22.62 8.59
C GLY A 165 4.17 -21.19 8.12
N VAL A 166 2.92 -20.82 7.84
CA VAL A 166 2.57 -19.47 7.35
C VAL A 166 1.72 -18.76 8.39
N LEU A 167 2.17 -17.58 8.82
CA LEU A 167 1.44 -16.68 9.72
C LEU A 167 1.08 -15.41 8.96
N VAL A 168 -0.18 -15.01 8.97
CA VAL A 168 -0.65 -13.75 8.39
C VAL A 168 -1.13 -12.85 9.52
N LEU A 169 -0.52 -11.68 9.66
CA LEU A 169 -0.94 -10.61 10.54
C LEU A 169 -1.72 -9.59 9.69
N ASP A 170 -3.04 -9.72 9.66
CA ASP A 170 -3.90 -8.89 8.80
C ASP A 170 -4.42 -7.64 9.54
N GLU A 171 -4.75 -6.61 8.77
CA GLU A 171 -5.19 -5.30 9.28
C GLU A 171 -4.21 -4.69 10.31
N PHE A 172 -2.90 -4.88 10.10
CA PHE A 172 -1.84 -4.51 11.03
C PHE A 172 -1.87 -3.03 11.44
N GLN A 173 -2.36 -2.14 10.57
CA GLN A 173 -2.52 -0.72 10.88
C GLN A 173 -3.42 -0.43 12.09
N ARG A 174 -4.31 -1.36 12.46
CA ARG A 174 -5.21 -1.21 13.61
C ARG A 174 -4.49 -1.48 14.94
N PHE A 175 -3.38 -2.21 14.92
CA PHE A 175 -2.57 -2.51 16.09
C PHE A 175 -1.65 -1.34 16.44
N ARG A 176 -2.21 -0.25 16.98
CA ARG A 176 -1.43 0.95 17.32
C ARG A 176 -0.74 0.83 18.67
N THR A 177 0.52 1.26 18.72
CA THR A 177 1.31 1.37 19.95
C THR A 177 1.59 2.83 20.33
N MET A 178 1.36 3.76 19.40
CA MET A 178 1.42 5.20 19.62
C MET A 178 0.10 5.90 19.24
N ASP A 179 -0.22 6.95 19.99
CA ASP A 179 -1.37 7.82 19.72
C ASP A 179 -1.01 8.93 18.71
N ARG A 180 -1.97 9.81 18.40
CA ARG A 180 -1.75 10.92 17.44
C ARG A 180 -0.80 12.00 17.95
N LYS A 181 -0.46 12.01 19.24
CA LYS A 181 0.48 12.94 19.87
C LYS A 181 1.87 12.32 20.04
N GLY A 182 2.06 11.05 19.64
CA GLY A 182 3.30 10.31 19.82
C GLY A 182 3.45 9.72 21.23
N GLU A 183 2.39 9.69 22.03
CA GLU A 183 2.38 9.10 23.37
C GLU A 183 2.08 7.60 23.31
N ASP A 184 2.55 6.87 24.32
CA ASP A 184 2.38 5.42 24.42
C ASP A 184 0.92 5.02 24.61
N VAL A 185 0.43 4.15 23.73
CA VAL A 185 -0.88 3.51 23.87
C VAL A 185 -0.72 2.20 24.62
N LYS A 186 -1.53 1.99 25.66
CA LYS A 186 -1.57 0.72 26.38
C LYS A 186 -2.13 -0.37 25.46
N VAL A 187 -1.25 -1.25 24.98
CA VAL A 187 -1.63 -2.44 24.20
C VAL A 187 -1.84 -3.62 25.14
N GLU A 188 -3.02 -4.22 25.17
CA GLU A 188 -3.33 -5.34 26.09
C GLU A 188 -3.25 -6.73 25.44
N ARG A 189 -3.16 -6.81 24.11
CA ARG A 189 -3.15 -8.08 23.34
C ARG A 189 -1.98 -8.11 22.35
N TYR A 190 -1.55 -9.32 21.97
CA TYR A 190 -0.54 -9.56 20.92
C TYR A 190 0.82 -8.92 21.15
N GLN A 191 1.18 -8.53 22.38
CA GLN A 191 2.47 -7.88 22.67
C GLN A 191 3.67 -8.77 22.27
N ASP A 192 3.50 -10.08 22.32
CA ASP A 192 4.50 -11.10 21.96
C ASP A 192 4.82 -11.15 20.46
N VAL A 193 4.03 -10.48 19.61
CA VAL A 193 4.28 -10.37 18.17
C VAL A 193 5.66 -9.78 17.87
N TRP A 194 6.10 -8.78 18.65
CA TRP A 194 7.38 -8.13 18.41
C TRP A 194 8.58 -9.02 18.75
N THR A 195 8.42 -9.96 19.70
CA THR A 195 9.44 -10.95 20.02
C THR A 195 9.50 -12.00 18.92
N LEU A 196 8.34 -12.46 18.43
CA LEU A 196 8.24 -13.38 17.31
C LEU A 196 8.91 -12.83 16.05
N LEU A 197 8.62 -11.58 15.68
CA LEU A 197 9.19 -10.94 14.49
C LEU A 197 10.72 -10.73 14.59
N SER A 198 11.27 -10.60 15.80
CA SER A 198 12.71 -10.40 16.00
C SER A 198 13.50 -11.70 15.82
N ASP A 199 13.17 -12.71 16.63
CA ASP A 199 14.01 -13.89 16.79
C ASP A 199 13.31 -15.20 16.41
N GLY A 200 12.00 -15.17 16.17
CA GLY A 200 11.20 -16.37 15.88
C GLY A 200 11.03 -17.30 17.08
N ARG A 201 11.45 -16.89 18.28
CA ARG A 201 11.40 -17.71 19.48
C ARG A 201 10.51 -17.06 20.51
N LEU A 202 9.52 -17.81 20.98
CA LEU A 202 8.55 -17.30 21.94
C LEU A 202 8.78 -17.92 23.31
N PRO A 203 8.88 -17.10 24.38
CA PRO A 203 8.96 -17.61 25.73
C PRO A 203 7.64 -18.28 26.14
N PRO A 204 7.67 -19.18 27.13
CA PRO A 204 6.45 -19.80 27.64
C PRO A 204 5.57 -18.74 28.32
N ALA A 205 4.25 -18.95 28.30
CA ALA A 205 3.33 -18.04 28.97
C ALA A 205 3.60 -18.05 30.48
N LEU A 206 4.03 -16.90 31.05
CA LEU A 206 4.31 -16.78 32.49
C LEU A 206 3.07 -17.09 33.35
N SER A 207 1.87 -16.81 32.84
CA SER A 207 0.61 -17.16 33.49
C SER A 207 0.42 -18.67 33.62
N ALA A 208 0.89 -19.46 32.65
CA ALA A 208 0.81 -20.91 32.70
C ALA A 208 1.74 -21.49 33.78
N LEU A 209 2.95 -20.94 33.94
CA LEU A 209 3.86 -21.29 35.03
C LEU A 209 3.20 -21.06 36.40
N SER A 210 2.62 -19.89 36.60
CA SER A 210 1.93 -19.54 37.86
C SER A 210 0.68 -20.38 38.12
N ASN A 211 -0.08 -20.74 37.08
CA ASN A 211 -1.25 -21.60 37.20
C ASN A 211 -0.88 -23.03 37.62
N ILE A 212 0.18 -23.60 37.02
CA ILE A 212 0.69 -24.94 37.38
C ILE A 212 1.21 -24.92 38.82
N GLU A 213 1.96 -23.89 39.21
CA GLU A 213 2.46 -23.72 40.58
C GLU A 213 1.31 -23.64 41.59
N ARG A 214 0.28 -22.82 41.33
CA ARG A 214 -0.91 -22.74 42.19
C ARG A 214 -1.61 -24.08 42.34
N LYS A 215 -1.79 -24.83 41.24
CA LYS A 215 -2.46 -26.15 41.30
C LYS A 215 -1.62 -27.21 42.02
N LEU A 216 -0.30 -27.17 41.88
CA LEU A 216 0.58 -28.02 42.69
C LEU A 216 0.43 -27.67 44.18
N ALA A 217 0.38 -26.38 44.52
CA ALA A 217 0.16 -25.95 45.90
C ALA A 217 -1.22 -26.37 46.45
N ASP A 218 -2.29 -26.25 45.66
CA ASP A 218 -3.65 -26.71 46.03
C ASP A 218 -3.66 -28.23 46.29
N ALA A 219 -3.01 -29.02 45.42
CA ALA A 219 -2.91 -30.47 45.59
C ALA A 219 -2.11 -30.88 46.84
N HIS A 220 -1.04 -30.15 47.18
CA HIS A 220 -0.28 -30.35 48.42
C HIS A 220 -1.11 -29.98 49.66
N TYR A 221 -1.86 -28.88 49.61
CA TYR A 221 -2.75 -28.46 50.70
C TYR A 221 -3.90 -29.45 50.93
N GLU A 222 -4.51 -29.98 49.87
CA GLU A 222 -5.53 -31.02 49.97
C GLU A 222 -4.97 -32.33 50.56
N ALA A 223 -3.75 -32.72 50.18
CA ALA A 223 -3.09 -33.90 50.72
C ALA A 223 -2.81 -33.76 52.23
N GLU A 224 -2.32 -32.60 52.69
CA GLU A 224 -2.07 -32.31 54.11
C GLU A 224 -3.38 -32.26 54.92
N ARG A 225 -4.46 -31.76 54.31
CA ARG A 225 -5.79 -31.75 54.94
C ARG A 225 -6.40 -33.14 55.05
N ALA A 226 -6.19 -33.99 54.04
CA ALA A 226 -6.62 -35.39 54.08
C ALA A 226 -5.89 -36.21 55.17
N GLU A 227 -4.71 -35.76 55.62
CA GLU A 227 -3.99 -36.35 56.76
C GLU A 227 -4.47 -35.85 58.13
N THR A 228 -5.25 -34.76 58.19
CA THR A 228 -5.68 -34.10 59.44
C THR A 228 -7.19 -34.16 59.73
N ASP A 229 -8.05 -34.32 58.72
CA ASP A 229 -9.50 -34.52 58.91
C ASP A 229 -9.84 -36.02 59.06
N ASP A 230 -10.25 -36.41 60.27
CA ASP A 230 -10.79 -37.74 60.65
C ASP A 230 -12.19 -38.02 60.02
N ASP A 231 -12.47 -37.42 58.86
CA ASP A 231 -13.76 -37.51 58.18
C ASP A 231 -13.67 -38.55 57.06
N ALA A 232 -13.77 -39.81 57.50
CA ALA A 232 -14.14 -40.97 56.69
C ALA A 232 -15.56 -40.82 56.10
N ARG A 233 -15.82 -39.77 55.31
CA ARG A 233 -17.09 -39.54 54.62
C ARG A 233 -16.89 -39.44 53.12
N ALA A 234 -16.87 -40.66 52.57
CA ALA A 234 -17.34 -41.12 51.27
C ALA A 234 -16.20 -41.85 50.57
N GLY A 235 -16.37 -43.16 50.36
CA GLY A 235 -15.55 -43.98 49.47
C GLY A 235 -15.69 -43.53 48.01
N LYS A 236 -15.29 -42.29 47.71
CA LYS A 236 -15.07 -41.81 46.36
C LYS A 236 -13.72 -42.39 45.93
N ALA A 237 -13.76 -43.26 44.92
CA ALA A 237 -12.54 -43.73 44.27
C ALA A 237 -11.66 -42.52 43.89
N PRO A 238 -10.33 -42.61 44.03
CA PRO A 238 -9.44 -41.53 43.58
C PRO A 238 -9.76 -41.20 42.12
N TYR A 239 -9.89 -39.91 41.82
CA TYR A 239 -10.21 -39.49 40.46
C TYR A 239 -9.17 -40.06 39.50
N ARG A 240 -9.66 -40.75 38.46
CA ARG A 240 -8.79 -41.35 37.42
C ARG A 240 -7.90 -40.29 36.75
N PHE A 241 -8.41 -39.07 36.61
CA PHE A 241 -7.69 -37.92 36.09
C PHE A 241 -7.38 -36.96 37.23
N GLN A 242 -6.10 -36.63 37.40
CA GLN A 242 -5.58 -35.75 38.45
C GLN A 242 -5.32 -34.33 37.92
N LEU A 243 -5.30 -34.15 36.60
CA LEU A 243 -5.30 -32.86 35.92
C LEU A 243 -6.56 -32.73 35.07
N ASP A 244 -7.07 -31.51 34.95
CA ASP A 244 -8.12 -31.24 33.96
C ASP A 244 -7.52 -31.26 32.53
N ALA A 245 -8.40 -31.30 31.52
CA ALA A 245 -7.96 -31.37 30.13
C ALA A 245 -7.18 -30.14 29.69
N TRP A 246 -7.39 -28.99 30.34
CA TRP A 246 -6.72 -27.74 30.01
C TRP A 246 -5.30 -27.72 30.58
N ASP A 247 -5.12 -28.07 31.84
CA ASP A 247 -3.79 -28.18 32.44
C ASP A 247 -2.97 -29.27 31.78
N GLY A 248 -3.59 -30.42 31.47
CA GLY A 248 -2.92 -31.51 30.79
C GLY A 248 -2.40 -31.06 29.43
N GLN A 249 -3.18 -30.25 28.70
CA GLN A 249 -2.81 -29.70 27.41
C GLN A 249 -1.70 -28.63 27.55
N GLU A 250 -1.81 -27.77 28.55
CA GLU A 250 -0.82 -26.71 28.80
C GLU A 250 0.51 -27.27 29.28
N LEU A 251 0.49 -28.27 30.17
CA LEU A 251 1.66 -29.01 30.62
C LEU A 251 2.30 -29.76 29.45
N LYS A 252 1.49 -30.43 28.61
CA LYS A 252 1.96 -31.08 27.38
C LYS A 252 2.72 -30.11 26.49
N ARG A 253 2.16 -28.93 26.27
CA ARG A 253 2.72 -27.87 25.43
C ARG A 253 4.02 -27.31 26.00
N MET A 254 4.00 -26.89 27.26
CA MET A 254 5.15 -26.26 27.93
C MET A 254 6.34 -27.19 28.07
N LEU A 255 6.09 -28.45 28.44
CA LEU A 255 7.14 -29.46 28.64
C LEU A 255 7.47 -30.25 27.37
N LYS A 256 6.85 -29.93 26.23
CA LYS A 256 7.06 -30.57 24.91
C LYS A 256 6.89 -32.09 24.96
N LEU A 257 5.89 -32.55 25.70
CA LEU A 257 5.63 -33.95 25.99
C LEU A 257 5.04 -34.67 24.76
N GLN A 258 5.46 -35.92 24.56
CA GLN A 258 5.01 -36.74 23.42
C GLN A 258 3.81 -37.61 23.79
N GLU A 259 3.56 -37.80 25.09
CA GLU A 259 2.52 -38.65 25.64
C GLU A 259 1.11 -38.14 25.26
N PRO A 260 0.13 -39.03 25.07
CA PRO A 260 -1.26 -38.64 24.82
C PRO A 260 -1.82 -37.79 25.95
N LEU A 261 -2.69 -36.81 25.63
CA LEU A 261 -3.30 -35.93 26.64
C LEU A 261 -3.98 -36.74 27.76
N ALA A 262 -4.70 -37.80 27.40
CA ALA A 262 -5.37 -38.67 28.35
C ALA A 262 -4.40 -39.38 29.31
N GLU A 263 -3.15 -39.62 28.92
CA GLU A 263 -2.12 -40.19 29.80
C GLU A 263 -1.57 -39.11 30.75
N ILE A 264 -1.28 -37.92 30.22
CA ILE A 264 -0.78 -36.78 31.00
C ILE A 264 -1.77 -36.39 32.09
N MET A 265 -3.07 -36.41 31.78
CA MET A 265 -4.12 -36.11 32.75
C MET A 265 -4.18 -37.11 33.92
N GLN A 266 -3.58 -38.29 33.81
CA GLN A 266 -3.54 -39.31 34.87
C GLN A 266 -2.27 -39.22 35.74
N TRP A 267 -1.36 -38.29 35.45
CA TRP A 267 -0.09 -38.21 36.17
C TRP A 267 -0.27 -37.69 37.61
N PRO A 268 0.45 -38.28 38.59
CA PRO A 268 0.40 -37.80 39.96
C PRO A 268 1.10 -36.44 40.11
N PRO A 269 0.64 -35.55 41.03
CA PRO A 269 1.24 -34.24 41.26
C PRO A 269 2.75 -34.27 41.49
N ALA A 270 3.25 -35.30 42.18
CA ALA A 270 4.70 -35.49 42.40
C ALA A 270 5.50 -35.66 41.09
N LYS A 271 4.93 -36.36 40.10
CA LYS A 271 5.57 -36.52 38.77
C LYS A 271 5.57 -35.19 38.02
N VAL A 272 4.45 -34.46 38.05
CA VAL A 272 4.32 -33.13 37.42
C VAL A 272 5.30 -32.15 38.05
N GLN A 273 5.41 -32.12 39.38
CA GLN A 273 6.35 -31.27 40.12
C GLN A 273 7.81 -31.59 39.77
N ALA A 274 8.19 -32.87 39.72
CA ALA A 274 9.55 -33.26 39.35
C ALA A 274 9.93 -32.81 37.92
N LEU A 275 9.00 -32.98 36.97
CA LEU A 275 9.19 -32.51 35.59
C LEU A 275 9.27 -30.99 35.52
N PHE A 276 8.43 -30.29 36.27
CA PHE A 276 8.41 -28.83 36.35
C PHE A 276 9.71 -28.27 36.96
N THR A 277 10.21 -28.84 38.06
CA THR A 277 11.49 -28.44 38.67
C THR A 277 12.66 -28.70 37.71
N ARG A 278 12.65 -29.84 37.00
CA ARG A 278 13.66 -30.13 35.97
C ARG A 278 13.63 -29.10 34.84
N PHE A 279 12.44 -28.74 34.37
CA PHE A 279 12.25 -27.71 33.36
C PHE A 279 12.76 -26.34 33.83
N GLN A 280 12.49 -25.97 35.08
CA GLN A 280 12.99 -24.71 35.66
C GLN A 280 14.51 -24.61 35.68
N GLN A 281 15.20 -25.75 35.85
CA GLN A 281 16.67 -25.82 35.85
C GLN A 281 17.28 -25.77 34.44
N SER A 282 16.51 -26.05 33.38
CA SER A 282 16.97 -26.08 32.00
C SER A 282 16.54 -24.84 31.21
N HIS A 283 17.13 -23.68 31.49
CA HIS A 283 16.78 -22.40 30.85
C HIS A 283 16.83 -22.39 29.30
N HIS A 284 17.60 -23.28 28.67
CA HIS A 284 17.70 -23.35 27.20
C HIS A 284 16.51 -24.01 26.49
N SER A 285 15.63 -24.72 27.20
CA SER A 285 14.52 -25.47 26.59
C SER A 285 13.16 -24.75 26.68
N TRP A 286 13.15 -23.52 27.21
CA TRP A 286 11.91 -22.81 27.53
C TRP A 286 11.23 -22.23 26.30
N GLU A 287 12.02 -21.78 25.33
CA GLU A 287 11.49 -21.13 24.13
C GLU A 287 10.88 -22.16 23.18
N THR A 288 9.78 -21.76 22.54
CA THR A 288 9.21 -22.49 21.39
C THR A 288 9.78 -21.90 20.11
N ASP A 289 10.41 -22.74 19.29
CA ASP A 289 11.04 -22.36 18.03
C ASP A 289 10.03 -22.24 16.87
N TYR A 290 9.80 -21.01 16.44
CA TYR A 290 9.04 -20.64 15.23
C TYR A 290 9.93 -19.91 14.21
N SER A 291 11.25 -20.12 14.26
CA SER A 291 12.22 -19.47 13.36
C SER A 291 12.00 -19.75 11.87
N LYS A 292 11.28 -20.84 11.52
CA LYS A 292 10.97 -21.20 10.14
C LYS A 292 9.61 -20.70 9.66
N LEU A 293 8.99 -19.76 10.36
CA LEU A 293 7.76 -19.13 9.89
C LEU A 293 8.02 -18.23 8.67
N LEU A 294 7.09 -18.28 7.73
CA LEU A 294 6.84 -17.20 6.79
C LEU A 294 5.75 -16.32 7.39
N VAL A 295 6.08 -15.06 7.68
CA VAL A 295 5.17 -14.09 8.28
C VAL A 295 4.80 -13.05 7.24
N PHE A 296 3.52 -12.97 6.90
CA PHE A 296 2.97 -11.86 6.13
C PHE A 296 2.43 -10.81 7.08
N VAL A 297 2.83 -9.55 6.89
CA VAL A 297 2.26 -8.42 7.61
C VAL A 297 1.45 -7.59 6.62
N CYS A 298 0.13 -7.68 6.69
CA CYS A 298 -0.78 -7.00 5.77
C CYS A 298 -1.38 -5.77 6.43
N GLY A 299 -1.37 -4.64 5.72
CA GLY A 299 -2.07 -3.46 6.21
C GLY A 299 -2.45 -2.44 5.15
N ASN A 300 -3.43 -1.62 5.51
CA ASN A 300 -3.83 -0.44 4.74
C ASN A 300 -3.14 0.77 5.37
N LEU A 301 -2.29 1.44 4.57
CA LEU A 301 -1.60 2.67 4.97
C LEU A 301 -2.08 3.80 4.08
N ASP A 302 -3.34 4.20 4.30
CA ASP A 302 -4.02 5.23 3.50
C ASP A 302 -3.27 6.57 3.56
N GLU A 303 -2.51 6.82 4.63
CA GLU A 303 -1.69 8.01 4.83
C GLU A 303 -0.57 8.17 3.80
N MET A 304 -0.03 7.07 3.26
CA MET A 304 0.96 7.14 2.17
C MET A 304 0.36 7.80 0.92
N TYR A 305 -0.96 7.72 0.76
CA TYR A 305 -1.67 8.23 -0.40
C TYR A 305 -2.19 9.65 -0.19
N HIS A 306 -2.32 10.13 1.06
CA HIS A 306 -2.88 11.45 1.37
C HIS A 306 -2.07 12.62 0.79
N GLU A 307 -0.74 12.61 0.88
CA GLU A 307 0.08 13.69 0.28
C GLU A 307 0.01 13.71 -1.25
N THR A 308 -0.32 12.57 -1.84
CA THR A 308 -0.46 12.40 -3.29
C THR A 308 -1.85 12.82 -3.75
N ALA A 309 -2.90 12.46 -3.00
CA ALA A 309 -4.29 12.84 -3.24
C ALA A 309 -4.55 14.34 -2.95
N GLN A 310 -3.91 14.93 -1.95
CA GLN A 310 -4.03 16.37 -1.67
C GLN A 310 -3.37 17.26 -2.74
N ARG A 311 -2.46 16.72 -3.56
CA ARG A 311 -1.87 17.45 -4.69
C ARG A 311 -2.73 17.41 -5.94
N VAL A 312 -3.70 16.50 -5.99
CA VAL A 312 -4.51 16.19 -7.19
C VAL A 312 -5.89 15.73 -6.70
N GLU A 313 -6.79 16.67 -6.48
CA GLU A 313 -8.17 16.43 -5.99
C GLU A 313 -8.95 15.46 -6.91
N ASP A 314 -8.47 15.27 -8.16
CA ASP A 314 -9.01 14.36 -9.18
C ASP A 314 -8.59 12.88 -9.07
N CYS A 315 -7.76 12.48 -8.10
CA CYS A 315 -7.38 11.08 -7.90
C CYS A 315 -8.60 10.15 -7.67
N ASP A 316 -9.70 10.69 -7.16
CA ASP A 316 -10.95 9.97 -6.97
C ASP A 316 -11.77 9.79 -8.25
N THR A 317 -11.41 10.49 -9.34
CA THR A 317 -12.15 10.46 -10.61
C THR A 317 -11.45 9.64 -11.69
N ASP A 318 -10.11 9.60 -11.71
CA ASP A 318 -9.33 8.88 -12.73
C ASP A 318 -8.38 7.83 -12.13
N ALA A 319 -8.66 6.56 -12.45
CA ALA A 319 -7.90 5.41 -11.97
C ALA A 319 -6.46 5.37 -12.50
N ASP A 320 -6.20 5.80 -13.73
CA ASP A 320 -4.87 5.69 -14.33
C ASP A 320 -3.91 6.77 -13.80
N ILE A 321 -4.42 7.97 -13.53
CA ILE A 321 -3.67 9.03 -12.85
C ILE A 321 -3.29 8.55 -11.46
N PHE A 322 -4.27 8.09 -10.69
CA PHE A 322 -4.03 7.62 -9.34
C PHE A 322 -3.09 6.41 -9.32
N HIS A 323 -3.23 5.47 -10.25
CA HIS A 323 -2.30 4.34 -10.41
C HIS A 323 -0.86 4.82 -10.67
N ARG A 324 -0.65 5.73 -11.61
CA ARG A 324 0.69 6.25 -11.94
C ARG A 324 1.33 6.95 -10.74
N LEU A 325 0.52 7.68 -9.97
CA LEU A 325 0.97 8.37 -8.77
C LEU A 325 1.34 7.39 -7.65
N THR A 326 0.50 6.39 -7.37
CA THR A 326 0.76 5.38 -6.33
C THR A 326 1.96 4.48 -6.66
N ARG A 327 2.29 4.28 -7.94
CA ARG A 327 3.53 3.58 -8.35
C ARG A 327 4.83 4.32 -7.96
N LYS A 328 4.76 5.62 -7.65
CA LYS A 328 5.93 6.41 -7.22
C LYS A 328 6.20 6.30 -5.72
N LEU A 329 5.31 5.66 -4.96
CA LEU A 329 5.50 5.47 -3.52
C LEU A 329 6.75 4.65 -3.22
N SER A 330 7.47 5.09 -2.21
CA SER A 330 8.75 4.55 -1.80
C SER A 330 8.65 3.93 -0.40
N LEU A 331 9.69 3.18 -0.03
CA LEU A 331 9.84 2.64 1.32
C LEU A 331 9.94 3.75 2.39
N ILE A 332 10.34 4.96 2.01
CA ILE A 332 10.37 6.12 2.91
C ILE A 332 8.94 6.51 3.30
N ASP A 333 8.01 6.49 2.34
CA ASP A 333 6.60 6.82 2.57
C ASP A 333 5.95 5.79 3.49
N VAL A 334 6.26 4.50 3.30
CA VAL A 334 5.82 3.41 4.20
C VAL A 334 6.32 3.64 5.63
N LYS A 335 7.61 3.92 5.81
CA LYS A 335 8.19 4.15 7.14
C LYS A 335 7.60 5.39 7.81
N LYS A 336 7.34 6.45 7.05
CA LYS A 336 6.68 7.66 7.55
C LYS A 336 5.26 7.37 8.02
N ALA A 337 4.46 6.67 7.22
CA ALA A 337 3.09 6.29 7.59
C ALA A 337 3.05 5.34 8.81
N LEU A 338 3.98 4.39 8.89
CA LEU A 338 4.12 3.52 10.08
C LEU A 338 4.54 4.30 11.32
N GLY A 339 5.36 5.36 11.16
CA GLY A 339 5.81 6.24 12.24
C GLY A 339 4.69 6.97 12.97
N GLU A 340 3.49 7.07 12.39
CA GLU A 340 2.31 7.64 13.07
C GLU A 340 1.63 6.66 14.04
N ARG A 341 2.04 5.38 14.01
CA ARG A 341 1.35 4.27 14.70
C ARG A 341 2.28 3.40 15.54
N PHE A 342 3.56 3.33 15.16
CA PHE A 342 4.55 2.44 15.73
C PHE A 342 5.86 3.16 16.07
N LYS A 343 6.48 2.73 17.17
CA LYS A 343 7.80 3.24 17.56
C LYS A 343 8.87 2.83 16.53
N PRO A 344 9.95 3.62 16.35
CA PRO A 344 11.02 3.30 15.39
C PRO A 344 11.61 1.89 15.57
N GLU A 345 11.79 1.41 16.80
CA GLU A 345 12.30 0.08 17.09
C GLU A 345 11.34 -1.05 16.70
N GLN A 346 10.03 -0.78 16.67
CA GLN A 346 9.02 -1.73 16.22
C GLN A 346 9.02 -1.80 14.69
N ILE A 347 9.12 -0.65 14.02
CA ILE A 347 9.24 -0.58 12.56
C ILE A 347 10.49 -1.33 12.09
N ALA A 348 11.60 -1.23 12.83
CA ALA A 348 12.83 -1.96 12.52
C ALA A 348 12.67 -3.49 12.55
N ARG A 349 11.74 -4.03 13.36
CA ARG A 349 11.47 -5.48 13.45
C ARG A 349 10.62 -6.02 12.30
N LEU A 350 10.00 -5.16 11.49
CA LEU A 350 9.26 -5.57 10.29
C LEU A 350 10.20 -5.93 9.12
N GLY A 351 11.51 -5.70 9.27
CA GLY A 351 12.50 -6.00 8.25
C GLY A 351 12.54 -4.95 7.13
N ASN A 352 13.02 -5.36 5.95
CA ASN A 352 13.18 -4.48 4.78
C ASN A 352 12.34 -4.93 3.57
N GLU A 353 11.71 -6.10 3.63
CA GLU A 353 10.86 -6.63 2.56
C GLU A 353 9.47 -5.99 2.62
N HIS A 354 9.36 -4.76 2.13
CA HIS A 354 8.10 -4.04 2.01
C HIS A 354 7.64 -4.03 0.55
N VAL A 355 6.52 -4.69 0.28
CA VAL A 355 5.86 -4.72 -1.03
C VAL A 355 4.67 -3.78 -1.01
N ILE A 356 4.75 -2.73 -1.84
CA ILE A 356 3.71 -1.71 -1.96
C ILE A 356 2.83 -2.06 -3.15
N TYR A 357 1.52 -2.16 -2.90
CA TYR A 357 0.50 -2.33 -3.92
C TYR A 357 0.13 -0.96 -4.48
N PRO A 358 0.34 -0.72 -5.78
CA PRO A 358 -0.27 0.44 -6.41
C PRO A 358 -1.80 0.30 -6.39
N SER A 359 -2.51 1.42 -6.56
CA SER A 359 -3.94 1.36 -6.87
C SER A 359 -4.17 0.68 -8.22
N PHE A 360 -5.40 0.29 -8.55
CA PHE A 360 -5.65 -0.38 -9.83
C PHE A 360 -5.75 0.63 -10.99
N SER A 361 -5.25 0.23 -12.17
CA SER A 361 -5.47 0.97 -13.42
C SER A 361 -6.93 0.85 -13.88
N LYS A 362 -7.36 1.74 -14.76
CA LYS A 362 -8.67 1.69 -15.40
C LYS A 362 -8.93 0.34 -16.06
N ALA A 363 -7.96 -0.15 -16.83
CA ALA A 363 -8.05 -1.46 -17.50
C ALA A 363 -8.28 -2.62 -16.51
N THR A 364 -7.63 -2.56 -15.34
CA THR A 364 -7.81 -3.57 -14.29
C THR A 364 -9.22 -3.49 -13.70
N TYR A 365 -9.71 -2.29 -13.39
CA TYR A 365 -11.08 -2.10 -12.91
C TYR A 365 -12.13 -2.59 -13.91
N GLU A 366 -11.98 -2.29 -15.20
CA GLU A 366 -12.91 -2.78 -16.23
C GLU A 366 -12.88 -4.31 -16.33
N GLN A 367 -11.71 -4.94 -16.22
CA GLN A 367 -11.59 -6.39 -16.20
C GLN A 367 -12.25 -7.00 -14.95
N LEU A 368 -12.09 -6.37 -13.78
CA LEU A 368 -12.76 -6.79 -12.54
C LEU A 368 -14.29 -6.69 -12.68
N ILE A 369 -14.80 -5.62 -13.26
CA ILE A 369 -16.24 -5.44 -13.54
C ILE A 369 -16.74 -6.54 -14.47
N ARG A 370 -16.03 -6.78 -15.59
CA ARG A 370 -16.37 -7.85 -16.54
C ARG A 370 -16.44 -9.21 -15.84
N ASN A 371 -15.41 -9.58 -15.07
CA ASN A 371 -15.37 -10.86 -14.36
C ASN A 371 -16.47 -11.00 -13.30
N LEU A 372 -16.82 -9.91 -12.59
CA LEU A 372 -17.94 -9.91 -11.66
C LEU A 372 -19.27 -10.12 -12.37
N CYS A 373 -19.50 -9.39 -13.46
CA CYS A 373 -20.69 -9.50 -14.28
C CYS A 373 -20.85 -10.91 -14.83
N THR A 374 -19.79 -11.48 -15.41
CA THR A 374 -19.76 -12.87 -15.90
C THR A 374 -20.10 -13.85 -14.78
N ARG A 375 -19.53 -13.69 -13.58
CA ARG A 375 -19.85 -14.57 -12.45
C ARG A 375 -21.34 -14.55 -12.09
N TYR A 376 -21.95 -13.36 -12.00
CA TYR A 376 -23.38 -13.26 -11.72
C TYR A 376 -24.24 -13.91 -12.81
N VAL A 377 -23.88 -13.73 -14.08
CA VAL A 377 -24.57 -14.35 -15.20
C VAL A 377 -24.43 -15.87 -15.17
N ASP A 378 -23.21 -16.37 -14.93
CA ASP A 378 -22.92 -17.81 -14.86
C ASP A 378 -23.65 -18.47 -13.69
N ASP A 379 -23.73 -17.80 -12.53
CA ASP A 379 -24.49 -18.28 -11.37
C ASP A 379 -25.99 -18.43 -11.70
N ILE A 380 -26.57 -17.46 -12.41
CA ILE A 380 -27.97 -17.53 -12.86
C ILE A 380 -28.16 -18.63 -13.93
N ALA A 381 -27.23 -18.76 -14.86
CA ALA A 381 -27.27 -19.80 -15.87
C ALA A 381 -27.18 -21.20 -15.24
N ALA A 382 -26.34 -21.37 -14.21
CA ALA A 382 -26.18 -22.63 -13.50
C ALA A 382 -27.43 -23.01 -12.69
N GLN A 383 -28.14 -22.03 -12.12
CA GLN A 383 -29.32 -22.27 -11.27
C GLN A 383 -30.63 -22.37 -12.07
N CYS A 384 -30.79 -21.54 -13.11
CA CYS A 384 -32.07 -21.36 -13.82
C CYS A 384 -32.00 -21.71 -15.32
N GLY A 385 -30.80 -21.96 -15.88
CA GLY A 385 -30.61 -22.23 -17.30
C GLY A 385 -30.71 -21.01 -18.22
N VAL A 386 -31.00 -19.82 -17.67
CA VAL A 386 -31.13 -18.56 -18.43
C VAL A 386 -29.74 -17.94 -18.65
N ARG A 387 -29.41 -17.60 -19.90
CA ARG A 387 -28.14 -16.96 -20.26
C ARG A 387 -28.35 -15.49 -20.60
N PHE A 388 -27.61 -14.61 -19.93
CA PHE A 388 -27.65 -13.17 -20.19
C PHE A 388 -26.35 -12.70 -20.84
N ALA A 389 -26.43 -11.71 -21.72
CA ALA A 389 -25.27 -11.00 -22.24
C ALA A 389 -25.33 -9.54 -21.79
N ILE A 390 -24.40 -9.12 -20.92
CA ILE A 390 -24.33 -7.74 -20.45
C ILE A 390 -23.66 -6.87 -21.51
N GLY A 391 -24.36 -5.83 -21.97
CA GLY A 391 -23.88 -4.89 -22.97
C GLY A 391 -22.75 -3.98 -22.47
N GLN A 392 -21.95 -3.48 -23.40
CA GLN A 392 -20.82 -2.61 -23.09
C GLN A 392 -21.26 -1.29 -22.45
N ASP A 393 -22.43 -0.77 -22.83
CA ASP A 393 -23.05 0.40 -22.23
C ASP A 393 -23.30 0.22 -20.72
N VAL A 394 -23.76 -0.96 -20.30
CA VAL A 394 -23.92 -1.31 -18.87
C VAL A 394 -22.57 -1.36 -18.18
N LEU A 395 -21.55 -1.98 -18.80
CA LEU A 395 -20.20 -2.06 -18.23
C LEU A 395 -19.55 -0.69 -18.03
N ASP A 396 -19.68 0.20 -19.02
CA ASP A 396 -19.16 1.58 -18.96
C ASP A 396 -19.84 2.38 -17.84
N GLU A 397 -21.14 2.19 -17.67
CA GLU A 397 -21.92 2.87 -16.65
C GLU A 397 -21.64 2.32 -15.24
N LEU A 398 -21.42 1.00 -15.11
CA LEU A 398 -20.94 0.38 -13.88
C LEU A 398 -19.58 0.96 -13.50
N TYR A 399 -18.63 1.09 -14.44
CA TYR A 399 -17.35 1.71 -14.17
C TYR A 399 -17.52 3.14 -13.62
N ALA A 400 -18.31 3.97 -14.31
CA ALA A 400 -18.48 5.38 -13.97
C ALA A 400 -19.13 5.62 -12.59
N ASN A 401 -19.95 4.69 -12.10
CA ASN A 401 -20.68 4.79 -10.84
C ASN A 401 -20.12 3.90 -9.71
N ALA A 402 -19.20 2.98 -10.00
CA ALA A 402 -18.72 2.01 -9.02
C ALA A 402 -17.22 2.16 -8.68
N VAL A 403 -16.44 2.81 -9.55
CA VAL A 403 -14.98 2.94 -9.37
C VAL A 403 -14.64 4.24 -8.64
N PHE A 404 -13.97 4.07 -7.49
CA PHE A 404 -13.42 5.14 -6.66
C PHE A 404 -11.98 4.78 -6.31
N PRO A 405 -10.98 5.23 -7.09
CA PRO A 405 -9.62 4.73 -6.98
C PRO A 405 -8.99 4.87 -5.59
N ALA A 406 -9.17 6.00 -4.88
CA ALA A 406 -8.61 6.15 -3.53
C ALA A 406 -9.31 5.31 -2.47
N GLN A 407 -10.53 4.84 -2.73
CA GLN A 407 -11.30 3.97 -1.83
C GLN A 407 -11.10 2.46 -2.15
N GLY A 408 -10.28 2.14 -3.15
CA GLY A 408 -9.99 0.76 -3.54
C GLY A 408 -11.12 0.09 -4.32
N THR A 409 -11.33 -1.22 -4.11
CA THR A 409 -12.32 -2.03 -4.87
C THR A 409 -13.60 -2.33 -4.11
N ARG A 410 -13.69 -1.98 -2.82
CA ARG A 410 -14.88 -2.32 -2.01
C ARG A 410 -16.16 -1.62 -2.48
N PRO A 411 -16.14 -0.32 -2.85
CA PRO A 411 -17.29 0.33 -3.46
C PRO A 411 -17.71 -0.35 -4.77
N LEU A 412 -16.73 -0.77 -5.58
CA LEU A 412 -16.98 -1.46 -6.85
C LEU A 412 -17.87 -2.70 -6.67
N PHE A 413 -17.44 -3.63 -5.80
CA PHE A 413 -18.18 -4.86 -5.55
C PHE A 413 -19.59 -4.59 -5.01
N SER A 414 -19.71 -3.60 -4.12
CA SER A 414 -20.98 -3.25 -3.48
C SER A 414 -21.97 -2.66 -4.49
N SER A 415 -21.50 -1.76 -5.36
CA SER A 415 -22.31 -1.14 -6.41
C SER A 415 -22.73 -2.14 -7.47
N VAL A 416 -21.80 -2.98 -7.96
CA VAL A 416 -22.13 -4.03 -8.94
C VAL A 416 -23.15 -5.02 -8.36
N HIS A 417 -22.98 -5.44 -7.11
CA HIS A 417 -23.95 -6.30 -6.42
C HIS A 417 -25.33 -5.62 -6.32
N ALA A 418 -25.38 -4.37 -5.87
CA ALA A 418 -26.65 -3.64 -5.73
C ALA A 418 -27.39 -3.47 -7.06
N ILE A 419 -26.65 -3.28 -8.16
CA ILE A 419 -27.23 -3.05 -9.49
C ILE A 419 -27.65 -4.36 -10.17
N LEU A 420 -26.83 -5.41 -10.09
CA LEU A 420 -27.07 -6.64 -10.87
C LEU A 420 -27.79 -7.74 -10.10
N SER A 421 -27.57 -7.89 -8.80
CA SER A 421 -28.04 -9.05 -8.02
C SER A 421 -29.56 -9.27 -8.14
N ALA A 422 -30.36 -8.29 -7.70
CA ALA A 422 -31.82 -8.41 -7.76
C ALA A 422 -32.36 -8.32 -9.19
N ASN A 423 -31.71 -7.52 -10.05
CA ASN A 423 -32.20 -7.29 -11.41
C ASN A 423 -32.02 -8.50 -12.32
N LEU A 424 -30.92 -9.25 -12.20
CA LEU A 424 -30.72 -10.49 -12.95
C LEU A 424 -31.71 -11.58 -12.51
N VAL A 425 -32.01 -11.66 -11.20
CA VAL A 425 -33.05 -12.57 -10.69
C VAL A 425 -34.43 -12.19 -11.25
N ASN A 426 -34.79 -10.91 -11.22
CA ASN A 426 -36.06 -10.44 -11.77
C ASN A 426 -36.14 -10.64 -13.29
N ALA A 427 -35.03 -10.46 -14.02
CA ALA A 427 -34.94 -10.75 -15.43
C ALA A 427 -35.14 -12.24 -15.73
N ALA A 428 -34.52 -13.13 -14.95
CA ALA A 428 -34.71 -14.57 -15.09
C ALA A 428 -36.17 -14.97 -14.81
N LEU A 429 -36.79 -14.39 -13.77
CA LEU A 429 -38.22 -14.60 -13.49
C LEU A 429 -39.11 -14.16 -14.64
N TRP A 430 -38.82 -13.02 -15.26
CA TRP A 430 -39.55 -12.53 -16.43
C TRP A 430 -39.41 -13.49 -17.63
N VAL A 431 -38.19 -13.95 -17.93
CA VAL A 431 -37.93 -14.95 -18.99
C VAL A 431 -38.79 -16.21 -18.79
N MET A 432 -38.92 -16.68 -17.54
CA MET A 432 -39.72 -17.84 -17.19
C MET A 432 -41.23 -17.58 -17.30
N GLN A 433 -41.70 -16.40 -16.87
CA GLN A 433 -43.12 -16.02 -16.93
C GLN A 433 -43.61 -15.86 -18.37
N GLU A 434 -42.80 -15.25 -19.23
CA GLU A 434 -43.09 -15.07 -20.67
C GLU A 434 -42.80 -16.32 -21.50
N GLN A 435 -42.35 -17.42 -20.87
CA GLN A 435 -42.05 -18.70 -21.51
C GLN A 435 -41.07 -18.56 -22.68
N LEU A 436 -40.05 -17.70 -22.54
CA LEU A 436 -39.06 -17.47 -23.59
C LEU A 436 -38.10 -18.66 -23.72
N PRO A 437 -37.57 -18.94 -24.92
CA PRO A 437 -36.68 -20.08 -25.14
C PRO A 437 -35.36 -19.94 -24.37
N LEU A 438 -35.09 -20.84 -23.41
CA LEU A 438 -33.87 -20.82 -22.58
C LEU A 438 -32.56 -21.05 -23.35
N GLY A 439 -32.65 -21.57 -24.58
CA GLY A 439 -31.48 -21.73 -25.46
C GLY A 439 -30.99 -20.42 -26.08
N GLN A 440 -31.76 -19.33 -25.94
CA GLN A 440 -31.38 -18.00 -26.37
C GLN A 440 -30.50 -17.31 -25.32
N GLU A 441 -29.60 -16.45 -25.79
CA GLU A 441 -28.90 -15.47 -24.96
C GLU A 441 -29.68 -14.15 -24.95
N PHE A 442 -30.00 -13.66 -23.75
CA PHE A 442 -30.81 -12.46 -23.55
C PHE A 442 -29.90 -11.23 -23.33
N PRO A 443 -29.81 -10.30 -24.28
CA PRO A 443 -29.01 -9.09 -24.10
C PRO A 443 -29.62 -8.18 -23.04
N ILE A 444 -28.74 -7.60 -22.22
CA ILE A 444 -29.05 -6.58 -21.22
C ILE A 444 -28.33 -5.29 -21.61
N SER A 445 -29.07 -4.22 -21.87
CA SER A 445 -28.55 -2.89 -22.18
C SER A 445 -29.12 -1.83 -21.23
N LEU A 446 -28.66 -0.59 -21.32
CA LEU A 446 -29.26 0.55 -20.65
C LEU A 446 -30.31 1.22 -21.54
N ALA A 447 -31.47 1.50 -20.96
CA ALA A 447 -32.47 2.35 -21.62
C ALA A 447 -31.91 3.78 -21.83
N PRO A 448 -32.41 4.55 -22.83
CA PRO A 448 -31.87 5.88 -23.18
C PRO A 448 -31.78 6.89 -22.00
N GLY A 449 -32.67 6.77 -21.02
CA GLY A 449 -32.66 7.61 -19.82
C GLY A 449 -31.69 7.18 -18.72
N LYS A 450 -30.94 6.08 -18.90
CA LYS A 450 -30.04 5.46 -17.92
C LYS A 450 -30.68 5.25 -16.54
N ARG A 451 -31.96 4.88 -16.55
CA ARG A 451 -32.75 4.60 -15.33
C ARG A 451 -33.20 3.16 -15.20
N HIS A 452 -33.08 2.41 -16.29
CA HIS A 452 -33.52 1.03 -16.34
C HIS A 452 -32.53 0.20 -17.14
N LEU A 453 -32.33 -1.03 -16.69
CA LEU A 453 -31.77 -2.10 -17.51
C LEU A 453 -32.88 -2.61 -18.41
N LEU A 454 -32.62 -2.65 -19.71
CA LEU A 454 -33.49 -3.21 -20.73
C LEU A 454 -33.05 -4.64 -21.01
N VAL A 455 -33.98 -5.59 -20.90
CA VAL A 455 -33.74 -6.99 -21.26
C VAL A 455 -34.62 -7.33 -22.44
N GLN A 456 -34.03 -7.89 -23.49
CA GLN A 456 -34.73 -8.24 -24.72
C GLN A 456 -34.65 -9.73 -25.00
N GLY A 457 -35.71 -10.30 -25.56
CA GLY A 457 -35.81 -11.70 -25.93
C GLY A 457 -36.70 -11.92 -27.14
N LEU A 458 -36.60 -13.10 -27.76
CA LEU A 458 -37.48 -13.50 -28.86
C LEU A 458 -38.42 -14.59 -28.36
N GLY A 459 -39.67 -14.22 -28.17
CA GLY A 459 -40.73 -15.13 -27.73
C GLY A 459 -41.50 -15.75 -28.89
N PRO A 460 -42.40 -16.71 -28.60
CA PRO A 460 -43.26 -17.34 -29.59
C PRO A 460 -44.23 -16.36 -30.27
N GLN A 461 -44.52 -15.20 -29.65
CA GLN A 461 -45.37 -14.14 -30.22
C GLN A 461 -44.58 -12.97 -30.85
N GLY A 462 -43.26 -13.08 -30.95
CA GLY A 462 -42.38 -12.04 -31.50
C GLY A 462 -41.41 -11.48 -30.46
N PRO A 463 -40.79 -10.31 -30.73
CA PRO A 463 -39.84 -9.68 -29.80
C PRO A 463 -40.55 -9.25 -28.52
N ALA A 464 -39.96 -9.58 -27.38
CA ALA A 464 -40.42 -9.20 -26.05
C ALA A 464 -39.31 -8.42 -25.35
N GLU A 465 -39.67 -7.39 -24.61
CA GLU A 465 -38.72 -6.61 -23.81
C GLU A 465 -39.33 -6.24 -22.45
N THR A 466 -38.46 -6.10 -21.46
CA THR A 466 -38.82 -5.63 -20.13
C THR A 466 -37.76 -4.69 -19.59
N THR A 467 -38.12 -3.90 -18.59
CA THR A 467 -37.22 -2.93 -17.98
C THR A 467 -37.17 -3.08 -16.46
N PHE A 468 -35.99 -2.98 -15.88
CA PHE A 468 -35.76 -3.05 -14.44
C PHE A 468 -35.10 -1.77 -13.94
N PRO A 469 -35.65 -1.09 -12.92
CA PRO A 469 -35.10 0.17 -12.45
C PRO A 469 -33.71 0.00 -11.85
N VAL A 470 -32.82 0.96 -12.15
CA VAL A 470 -31.46 1.05 -11.58
C VAL A 470 -31.17 2.45 -11.08
N VAL A 471 -30.42 2.51 -9.99
CA VAL A 471 -29.95 3.75 -9.37
C VAL A 471 -28.50 3.99 -9.79
N LEU A 472 -28.31 4.96 -10.67
CA LEU A 472 -27.03 5.41 -11.22
C LEU A 472 -26.88 6.91 -10.93
N GLU A 473 -26.53 7.26 -9.69
CA GLU A 473 -26.58 8.65 -9.21
C GLU A 473 -25.33 9.47 -9.57
N LEU A 474 -24.16 8.85 -9.64
CA LEU A 474 -22.91 9.58 -9.84
C LEU A 474 -22.91 10.24 -11.21
N ASN A 475 -23.26 9.53 -12.28
CA ASN A 475 -23.36 10.18 -13.60
C ASN A 475 -24.38 11.32 -13.65
N ARG A 476 -25.43 11.32 -12.82
CA ARG A 476 -26.35 12.46 -12.72
C ARG A 476 -25.75 13.66 -11.99
N LEU A 477 -24.87 13.42 -11.02
CA LEU A 477 -24.06 14.47 -10.37
C LEU A 477 -22.98 14.98 -11.35
N LYS A 478 -22.32 14.08 -12.11
CA LYS A 478 -21.31 14.41 -13.13
C LYS A 478 -21.85 15.12 -14.37
N GLN A 479 -23.10 14.84 -14.78
CA GLN A 479 -23.69 15.34 -16.02
C GLN A 479 -24.63 16.54 -15.85
N ARG A 480 -24.84 17.07 -14.63
CA ARG A 480 -25.46 18.39 -14.47
C ARG A 480 -24.43 19.48 -14.79
N ALA A 481 -23.95 19.47 -16.03
CA ALA A 481 -23.22 20.56 -16.62
C ALA A 481 -24.17 21.74 -16.78
N ASN A 482 -24.27 22.58 -15.76
CA ASN A 482 -24.64 23.97 -15.99
C ASN A 482 -23.61 24.51 -16.99
N ALA A 483 -24.07 24.97 -18.17
CA ALA A 483 -23.19 25.50 -19.21
C ALA A 483 -22.30 26.63 -18.65
N ASP A 484 -22.84 27.42 -17.71
CA ASP A 484 -22.13 28.49 -17.02
C ASP A 484 -21.01 27.93 -16.13
N PHE A 485 -21.24 26.80 -15.44
CA PHE A 485 -20.23 26.17 -14.61
C PHE A 485 -19.13 25.51 -15.46
N ARG A 486 -19.48 24.92 -16.60
CA ARG A 486 -18.50 24.38 -17.55
C ARG A 486 -17.63 25.49 -18.14
N ALA A 487 -18.21 26.64 -18.45
CA ALA A 487 -17.46 27.81 -18.92
C ALA A 487 -16.53 28.36 -17.84
N LEU A 488 -17.00 28.46 -16.60
CA LEU A 488 -16.17 28.84 -15.45
C LEU A 488 -14.93 27.95 -15.33
N LEU A 489 -15.11 26.62 -15.28
CA LEU A 489 -14.00 25.68 -15.14
C LEU A 489 -13.05 25.73 -16.35
N ALA A 490 -13.59 25.85 -17.57
CA ALA A 490 -12.75 25.90 -18.77
C ALA A 490 -11.85 27.14 -18.78
N VAL A 491 -12.36 28.30 -18.38
CA VAL A 491 -11.58 29.54 -18.26
C VAL A 491 -10.53 29.43 -17.17
N HIS A 492 -10.91 28.91 -16.01
CA HIS A 492 -10.01 28.73 -14.87
C HIS A 492 -8.83 27.80 -15.21
N GLU A 493 -9.12 26.60 -15.72
CA GLU A 493 -8.08 25.61 -16.07
C GLU A 493 -7.22 26.04 -17.26
N ALA A 494 -7.80 26.76 -18.23
CA ALA A 494 -7.03 27.30 -19.34
C ALA A 494 -6.00 28.34 -18.87
N GLY A 495 -6.33 29.13 -17.85
CA GLY A 495 -5.41 30.10 -17.23
C GLY A 495 -4.14 29.43 -16.71
N HIS A 496 -4.30 28.40 -15.88
CA HIS A 496 -3.18 27.61 -15.36
C HIS A 496 -2.38 26.91 -16.47
N GLY A 497 -3.07 26.23 -17.38
CA GLY A 497 -2.44 25.46 -18.45
C GLY A 497 -1.60 26.32 -19.39
N LEU A 498 -2.14 27.47 -19.80
CA LEU A 498 -1.44 28.41 -20.67
C LEU A 498 -0.24 29.05 -19.97
N ALA A 499 -0.42 29.51 -18.72
CA ALA A 499 0.67 30.08 -17.95
C ALA A 499 1.83 29.09 -17.77
N TYR A 500 1.52 27.81 -17.49
CA TYR A 500 2.53 26.76 -17.38
C TYR A 500 3.27 26.54 -18.69
N CYS A 501 2.54 26.45 -19.81
CA CYS A 501 3.14 26.29 -21.14
C CYS A 501 4.15 27.40 -21.44
N VAL A 502 3.77 28.65 -21.21
CA VAL A 502 4.60 29.81 -21.54
C VAL A 502 5.81 29.91 -20.62
N LEU A 503 5.65 29.66 -19.32
CA LEU A 503 6.73 29.81 -18.33
C LEU A 503 7.73 28.66 -18.35
N PHE A 504 7.26 27.42 -18.49
CA PHE A 504 8.10 26.23 -18.46
C PHE A 504 8.51 25.75 -19.85
N GLY A 505 7.85 26.19 -20.93
CA GLY A 505 8.17 25.82 -22.31
C GLY A 505 7.75 24.40 -22.70
N HIS A 506 6.91 23.74 -21.90
CA HIS A 506 6.42 22.38 -22.12
C HIS A 506 4.92 22.32 -21.82
N ALA A 507 4.19 21.41 -22.48
CA ALA A 507 2.78 21.20 -22.17
C ALA A 507 2.60 20.52 -20.79
N PRO A 508 1.53 20.86 -20.04
CA PRO A 508 1.06 20.07 -18.90
C PRO A 508 0.86 18.61 -19.31
N GLN A 509 0.98 17.69 -18.35
CA GLN A 509 0.72 16.27 -18.57
C GLN A 509 -0.74 16.01 -18.94
N GLU A 510 -1.65 16.85 -18.45
CA GLU A 510 -3.07 16.86 -18.79
C GLU A 510 -3.72 18.17 -18.31
N VAL A 511 -4.70 18.68 -19.05
CA VAL A 511 -5.62 19.74 -18.62
C VAL A 511 -7.03 19.23 -18.77
N LYS A 512 -7.87 19.30 -17.73
CA LYS A 512 -9.22 18.70 -17.76
C LYS A 512 -10.21 19.50 -16.93
N ILE A 513 -11.45 19.58 -17.42
CA ILE A 513 -12.57 20.13 -16.64
C ILE A 513 -13.42 18.98 -16.09
N ASN A 514 -13.46 18.84 -14.77
CA ASN A 514 -14.25 17.83 -14.10
C ASN A 514 -15.54 18.45 -13.55
N ILE A 515 -16.68 18.03 -14.10
CA ILE A 515 -18.02 18.55 -13.75
C ILE A 515 -18.63 17.74 -12.57
N ALA A 516 -17.94 16.68 -12.13
CA ALA A 516 -18.40 15.70 -11.14
C ALA A 516 -18.34 16.15 -9.69
N SER A 517 -17.28 16.87 -9.32
CA SER A 517 -17.11 17.42 -8.00
C SER A 517 -17.55 18.89 -8.03
N PHE A 518 -18.12 19.37 -6.92
CA PHE A 518 -18.34 20.80 -6.72
C PHE A 518 -17.00 21.58 -6.63
N GLU A 519 -15.86 20.88 -6.72
CA GLU A 519 -14.49 21.34 -6.47
C GLU A 519 -13.64 21.51 -7.76
N GLY A 520 -14.16 21.27 -8.98
CA GLY A 520 -13.62 21.87 -10.21
C GLY A 520 -12.71 21.03 -11.12
N GLY A 521 -12.06 21.68 -12.10
CA GLY A 521 -11.12 21.10 -13.07
C GLY A 521 -9.69 21.01 -12.53
N TYR A 522 -8.74 20.50 -13.33
CA TYR A 522 -7.36 20.35 -12.88
C TYR A 522 -6.32 20.37 -14.03
N ASN A 523 -5.11 20.82 -13.68
CA ASN A 523 -3.90 20.79 -14.49
C ASN A 523 -2.79 19.94 -13.84
N SER A 524 -2.31 18.91 -14.53
CA SER A 524 -1.19 18.09 -14.05
C SER A 524 0.15 18.58 -14.61
N PHE A 525 1.10 18.93 -13.74
CA PHE A 525 2.41 19.45 -14.13
C PHE A 525 3.55 18.45 -13.89
N SER A 526 4.64 18.61 -14.63
CA SER A 526 5.85 17.81 -14.44
C SER A 526 6.57 18.18 -13.14
N SER A 527 6.98 17.20 -12.35
CA SER A 527 7.71 17.41 -11.09
C SER A 527 9.15 17.88 -11.34
N LEU A 528 9.65 18.79 -10.50
CA LEU A 528 11.03 19.27 -10.54
C LEU A 528 11.90 18.52 -9.50
N LYS A 529 13.12 18.09 -9.88
CA LYS A 529 14.09 17.47 -8.94
C LYS A 529 14.63 18.48 -7.91
N ALA A 530 14.81 19.73 -8.34
CA ALA A 530 15.23 20.84 -7.50
C ALA A 530 14.53 22.12 -7.97
N THR A 531 13.91 22.85 -7.05
CA THR A 531 13.21 24.10 -7.35
C THR A 531 14.17 25.28 -7.25
N THR A 532 14.41 25.97 -8.36
CA THR A 532 15.16 27.23 -8.36
C THR A 532 14.31 28.38 -7.86
N ARG A 533 14.96 29.51 -7.56
CA ARG A 533 14.25 30.76 -7.25
C ARG A 533 13.25 31.12 -8.35
N GLN A 534 13.66 31.01 -9.62
CA GLN A 534 12.81 31.33 -10.76
C GLN A 534 11.65 30.34 -10.88
N ASN A 535 11.90 29.04 -10.75
CA ASN A 535 10.85 28.01 -10.83
C ASN A 535 9.77 28.20 -9.75
N ALA A 536 10.15 28.61 -8.54
CA ALA A 536 9.18 28.90 -7.49
C ALA A 536 8.32 30.14 -7.82
N LEU A 537 8.92 31.20 -8.39
CA LEU A 537 8.17 32.36 -8.87
C LEU A 537 7.22 31.98 -10.01
N ASP A 538 7.67 31.13 -10.93
CA ASP A 538 6.89 30.65 -12.06
C ASP A 538 5.72 29.79 -11.61
N MET A 539 5.91 28.87 -10.66
CA MET A 539 4.83 28.06 -10.09
C MET A 539 3.80 28.91 -9.32
N MET A 540 4.24 29.90 -8.54
CA MET A 540 3.32 30.85 -7.90
C MET A 540 2.52 31.66 -8.94
N CYS A 541 3.15 32.06 -10.05
CA CYS A 541 2.48 32.72 -11.16
C CYS A 541 1.44 31.80 -11.84
N VAL A 542 1.78 30.52 -12.05
CA VAL A 542 0.84 29.51 -12.57
C VAL A 542 -0.32 29.33 -11.61
N GLY A 543 -0.07 29.18 -10.30
CA GLY A 543 -1.13 29.00 -9.29
C GLY A 543 -2.09 30.18 -9.19
N LEU A 544 -1.69 31.41 -9.54
CA LEU A 544 -2.59 32.56 -9.57
C LEU A 544 -3.31 32.74 -10.91
N ALA A 545 -2.89 32.03 -11.96
CA ALA A 545 -3.35 32.26 -13.32
C ALA A 545 -4.83 31.88 -13.55
N GLY A 546 -5.38 30.89 -12.83
CA GLY A 546 -6.80 30.52 -12.93
C GLY A 546 -7.71 31.66 -12.51
N ARG A 547 -7.46 32.27 -11.33
CA ARG A 547 -8.16 33.47 -10.88
C ARG A 547 -8.03 34.63 -11.87
N VAL A 548 -6.82 34.87 -12.37
CA VAL A 548 -6.58 35.96 -13.32
C VAL A 548 -7.37 35.74 -14.61
N ALA A 549 -7.44 34.50 -15.11
CA ALA A 549 -8.25 34.16 -16.27
C ALA A 549 -9.75 34.42 -16.02
N GLU A 550 -10.27 34.05 -14.84
CA GLU A 550 -11.65 34.41 -14.45
C GLU A 550 -11.88 35.92 -14.50
N GLU A 551 -10.98 36.71 -13.91
CA GLU A 551 -11.09 38.17 -13.87
C GLU A 551 -11.05 38.78 -15.28
N LEU A 552 -10.18 38.28 -16.16
CA LEU A 552 -10.04 38.76 -17.53
C LEU A 552 -11.27 38.45 -18.40
N VAL A 553 -11.90 37.29 -18.22
CA VAL A 553 -13.00 36.83 -19.08
C VAL A 553 -14.38 37.20 -18.51
N PHE A 554 -14.57 37.08 -17.20
CA PHE A 554 -15.86 37.30 -16.54
C PHE A 554 -15.94 38.63 -15.78
N GLY A 555 -14.80 39.25 -15.47
CA GLY A 555 -14.70 40.47 -14.67
C GLY A 555 -14.53 40.21 -13.17
N GLU A 556 -13.98 41.20 -12.46
CA GLU A 556 -13.65 41.13 -11.03
C GLU A 556 -14.85 40.72 -10.16
N MET A 557 -16.05 41.26 -10.44
CA MET A 557 -17.25 40.97 -9.65
C MET A 557 -17.84 39.57 -9.87
N ALA A 558 -17.37 38.86 -10.90
CA ALA A 558 -17.81 37.50 -11.23
C ALA A 558 -16.77 36.42 -10.84
N CYS A 559 -15.68 36.82 -10.20
CA CYS A 559 -14.69 35.93 -9.62
C CYS A 559 -15.31 35.03 -8.54
N THR A 560 -15.04 33.72 -8.58
CA THR A 560 -15.73 32.73 -7.75
C THR A 560 -14.98 32.35 -6.49
N THR A 561 -15.57 31.61 -5.55
CA THR A 561 -14.81 31.07 -4.41
C THR A 561 -13.89 29.89 -4.80
N GLY A 562 -13.92 29.43 -6.05
CA GLY A 562 -13.17 28.25 -6.51
C GLY A 562 -11.64 28.36 -6.39
N ALA A 563 -11.08 29.57 -6.47
CA ALA A 563 -9.62 29.77 -6.36
C ALA A 563 -9.09 29.81 -4.91
N GLU A 564 -9.91 29.52 -3.89
CA GLU A 564 -9.49 29.56 -2.47
C GLU A 564 -8.30 28.63 -2.22
N GLN A 565 -8.35 27.42 -2.77
CA GLN A 565 -7.29 26.43 -2.63
C GLN A 565 -6.01 26.87 -3.33
N ASP A 566 -6.10 27.46 -4.52
CA ASP A 566 -4.92 28.00 -5.22
C ASP A 566 -4.25 29.09 -4.41
N TYR A 567 -5.04 30.03 -3.86
CA TYR A 567 -4.52 31.06 -2.98
C TYR A 567 -3.84 30.47 -1.75
N LYS A 568 -4.43 29.45 -1.13
CA LYS A 568 -3.83 28.77 0.02
C LYS A 568 -2.51 28.09 -0.34
N GLN A 569 -2.44 27.40 -1.48
CA GLN A 569 -1.23 26.74 -1.96
C GLN A 569 -0.13 27.75 -2.29
N VAL A 570 -0.45 28.81 -3.05
CA VAL A 570 0.48 29.88 -3.39
C VAL A 570 0.94 30.64 -2.14
N THR A 571 0.06 30.88 -1.17
CA THR A 571 0.42 31.49 0.12
C THR A 571 1.42 30.63 0.87
N ALA A 572 1.20 29.30 0.91
CA ALA A 572 2.12 28.37 1.55
C ALA A 572 3.47 28.33 0.82
N GLU A 573 3.49 28.35 -0.51
CA GLU A 573 4.72 28.40 -1.31
C GLU A 573 5.48 29.72 -1.09
N ALA A 574 4.79 30.87 -1.13
CA ALA A 574 5.35 32.19 -0.85
C ALA A 574 5.92 32.27 0.58
N ALA A 575 5.22 31.70 1.55
CA ALA A 575 5.70 31.59 2.92
C ALA A 575 7.00 30.77 2.99
N ARG A 576 7.06 29.60 2.32
CA ARG A 576 8.29 28.80 2.27
C ARG A 576 9.42 29.54 1.53
N TYR A 577 9.10 30.24 0.44
CA TYR A 577 10.05 31.02 -0.36
C TYR A 577 10.77 32.05 0.51
N ILE A 578 10.03 32.75 1.37
CA ILE A 578 10.56 33.80 2.25
C ILE A 578 11.14 33.23 3.54
N ARG A 579 10.49 32.26 4.18
CA ARG A 579 10.83 31.78 5.53
C ARG A 579 11.80 30.61 5.55
N HIS A 580 11.81 29.74 4.54
CA HIS A 580 12.58 28.48 4.57
C HIS A 580 13.69 28.43 3.52
N HIS A 581 13.44 28.94 2.31
CA HIS A 581 14.36 28.77 1.18
C HIS A 581 15.45 29.84 1.08
N GLY A 582 15.36 30.92 1.88
CA GLY A 582 16.33 32.02 1.83
C GLY A 582 16.28 32.82 0.52
N PHE A 583 15.17 32.76 -0.23
CA PHE A 583 14.99 33.48 -1.49
C PHE A 583 14.46 34.92 -1.32
N GLY A 584 14.06 35.28 -0.09
CA GLY A 584 13.72 36.63 0.31
C GLY A 584 14.93 37.43 0.82
N ALA A 585 14.68 38.58 1.46
CA ALA A 585 15.74 39.39 2.06
C ALA A 585 16.37 38.76 3.32
N ARG A 586 15.67 37.81 3.95
CA ARG A 586 16.09 37.14 5.18
C ARG A 586 16.83 35.84 4.86
N LEU A 587 18.01 35.67 5.45
CA LEU A 587 18.81 34.43 5.34
C LEU A 587 18.45 33.38 6.40
N ALA A 588 17.97 33.82 7.57
CA ALA A 588 17.60 32.93 8.66
C ALA A 588 16.29 32.20 8.36
N ARG A 589 16.24 30.90 8.67
CA ARG A 589 15.04 30.08 8.60
C ARG A 589 14.08 30.42 9.75
N THR A 590 12.79 30.59 9.44
CA THR A 590 11.71 30.83 10.42
C THR A 590 10.71 29.70 10.33
N ASP A 591 10.43 29.00 11.45
CA ASP A 591 9.49 27.88 11.50
C ASP A 591 8.29 28.20 12.41
N VAL A 592 7.09 27.74 12.03
CA VAL A 592 5.92 27.65 12.92
C VAL A 592 5.80 26.19 13.30
N THR A 593 6.27 25.83 14.49
CA THR A 593 6.19 24.46 15.00
C THR A 593 5.62 24.48 16.42
N VAL A 594 5.07 23.34 16.85
CA VAL A 594 4.60 23.11 18.23
C VAL A 594 5.66 22.36 19.04
N GLU A 595 6.74 21.90 18.39
CA GLU A 595 7.81 21.13 18.99
C GLU A 595 8.90 22.07 19.54
N MET A 596 9.09 22.02 20.86
CA MET A 596 10.01 22.90 21.62
C MET A 596 11.47 22.86 21.13
N ASP A 597 11.91 21.73 20.55
CA ASP A 597 13.31 21.53 20.14
C ASP A 597 13.63 22.10 18.74
N ASN A 598 12.61 22.51 17.97
CA ASN A 598 12.74 23.11 16.63
C ASN A 598 12.62 24.65 16.63
N HIS A 599 12.58 25.30 17.80
CA HIS A 599 12.41 26.74 17.95
C HIS A 599 13.73 27.52 17.85
N VAL A 600 14.25 27.71 16.63
CA VAL A 600 15.41 28.62 16.41
C VAL A 600 14.94 30.06 16.11
N ASN A 601 13.83 30.22 15.39
CA ASN A 601 13.24 31.52 15.08
C ASN A 601 11.74 31.41 14.78
N THR A 602 10.89 32.01 15.61
CA THR A 602 9.43 31.88 15.55
C THR A 602 8.71 33.19 15.19
N ASP A 603 9.45 34.28 14.97
CA ASP A 603 8.83 35.56 14.61
C ASP A 603 8.44 35.58 13.13
N VAL A 604 7.15 35.27 12.90
CA VAL A 604 6.53 35.20 11.58
C VAL A 604 5.93 36.53 11.12
N ALA A 605 5.60 37.44 12.03
CA ALA A 605 4.90 38.68 11.69
C ALA A 605 5.65 39.54 10.65
N PRO A 606 6.99 39.72 10.74
CA PRO A 606 7.76 40.51 9.77
C PRO A 606 7.76 39.96 8.34
N SER A 607 7.39 38.69 8.15
CA SER A 607 7.38 38.05 6.83
C SER A 607 6.05 38.18 6.09
N ASN A 608 4.96 38.54 6.77
CA ASN A 608 3.62 38.53 6.18
C ASN A 608 3.45 39.58 5.07
N GLU A 609 3.92 40.80 5.27
CA GLU A 609 3.86 41.87 4.26
C GLU A 609 4.67 41.51 3.01
N ALA A 610 5.83 40.87 3.19
CA ALA A 610 6.65 40.41 2.08
C ALA A 610 5.99 39.25 1.30
N ILE A 611 5.26 38.36 1.98
CA ILE A 611 4.47 37.29 1.33
C ILE A 611 3.37 37.91 0.46
N GLU A 612 2.62 38.85 1.01
CA GLU A 612 1.55 39.55 0.28
C GLU A 612 2.10 40.31 -0.94
N ALA A 613 3.18 41.08 -0.76
CA ALA A 613 3.81 41.80 -1.86
C ALA A 613 4.32 40.86 -2.97
N LEU A 614 4.84 39.69 -2.60
CA LEU A 614 5.30 38.68 -3.54
C LEU A 614 4.13 38.07 -4.33
N MET A 615 3.04 37.75 -3.65
CA MET A 615 1.82 37.23 -4.31
C MET A 615 1.24 38.27 -5.26
N GLN A 616 1.13 39.53 -4.85
CA GLN A 616 0.67 40.63 -5.72
C GLN A 616 1.56 40.82 -6.96
N GLN A 617 2.88 40.65 -6.80
CA GLN A 617 3.81 40.69 -7.92
C GLN A 617 3.55 39.54 -8.91
N GLN A 618 3.35 38.31 -8.42
CA GLN A 618 3.05 37.18 -9.30
C GLN A 618 1.65 37.27 -9.92
N TYR A 619 0.67 37.86 -9.23
CA TYR A 619 -0.65 38.12 -9.77
C TYR A 619 -0.60 39.07 -10.98
N ARG A 620 0.09 40.21 -10.84
CA ARG A 620 0.31 41.15 -11.96
C ARG A 620 1.05 40.50 -13.12
N ARG A 621 2.05 39.67 -12.83
CA ARG A 621 2.79 38.91 -13.85
C ARG A 621 1.88 37.95 -14.61
N ALA A 622 0.98 37.25 -13.91
CA ALA A 622 -0.01 36.38 -14.54
C ALA A 622 -1.00 37.19 -15.41
N GLN A 623 -1.44 38.37 -14.94
CA GLN A 623 -2.28 39.28 -15.73
C GLN A 623 -1.61 39.68 -17.05
N GLU A 624 -0.37 40.17 -16.98
CA GLU A 624 0.40 40.58 -18.16
C GLU A 624 0.62 39.39 -19.13
N LEU A 625 0.93 38.21 -18.61
CA LEU A 625 1.16 36.99 -19.39
C LEU A 625 -0.11 36.57 -20.14
N LEU A 626 -1.24 36.44 -19.43
CA LEU A 626 -2.49 35.99 -20.02
C LEU A 626 -3.07 37.02 -20.99
N GLN A 627 -2.92 38.31 -20.72
CA GLN A 627 -3.31 39.38 -21.66
C GLN A 627 -2.47 39.34 -22.94
N THR A 628 -1.15 39.13 -22.82
CA THR A 628 -0.25 39.01 -23.97
C THR A 628 -0.60 37.82 -24.86
N HIS A 629 -1.09 36.73 -24.26
CA HIS A 629 -1.43 35.49 -24.96
C HIS A 629 -2.95 35.24 -25.06
N GLY A 630 -3.77 36.30 -25.12
CA GLY A 630 -5.24 36.19 -25.09
C GLY A 630 -5.84 35.31 -26.19
N GLU A 631 -5.27 35.28 -27.40
CA GLU A 631 -5.71 34.38 -28.48
C GLU A 631 -5.51 32.90 -28.10
N ALA A 632 -4.36 32.58 -27.51
CA ALA A 632 -4.05 31.22 -27.06
C ALA A 632 -4.96 30.80 -25.89
N LEU A 633 -5.28 31.73 -24.99
CA LEU A 633 -6.22 31.50 -23.89
C LEU A 633 -7.60 31.14 -24.44
N GLY A 634 -8.14 31.94 -25.37
CA GLY A 634 -9.44 31.68 -25.99
C GLY A 634 -9.51 30.32 -26.67
N ARG A 635 -8.51 29.95 -27.48
CA ARG A 635 -8.48 28.63 -28.14
C ARG A 635 -8.38 27.47 -27.15
N THR A 636 -7.65 27.64 -26.05
CA THR A 636 -7.52 26.63 -24.99
C THR A 636 -8.87 26.44 -24.29
N VAL A 637 -9.59 27.53 -24.01
CA VAL A 637 -10.95 27.50 -23.46
C VAL A 637 -11.92 26.77 -24.42
N ASP A 638 -11.91 27.10 -25.71
CA ASP A 638 -12.77 26.46 -26.71
C ASP A 638 -12.53 24.95 -26.80
N ALA A 639 -11.26 24.53 -26.76
CA ALA A 639 -10.88 23.12 -26.75
C ALA A 639 -11.40 22.40 -25.48
N LEU A 640 -11.25 23.00 -24.30
CA LEU A 640 -11.80 22.45 -23.05
C LEU A 640 -13.33 22.41 -23.06
N LEU A 641 -14.00 23.44 -23.58
CA LEU A 641 -15.45 23.47 -23.71
C LEU A 641 -15.95 22.33 -24.60
N HIS A 642 -15.29 22.07 -25.73
CA HIS A 642 -15.67 21.00 -26.66
C HIS A 642 -15.36 19.59 -26.14
N GLN A 643 -14.13 19.36 -25.67
CA GLN A 643 -13.62 18.00 -25.42
C GLN A 643 -13.60 17.64 -23.93
N GLY A 644 -13.65 18.64 -23.04
CA GLY A 644 -13.55 18.46 -21.59
C GLY A 644 -12.14 18.18 -21.10
N THR A 645 -11.19 17.93 -21.99
CA THR A 645 -9.78 17.62 -21.70
C THR A 645 -8.90 18.02 -22.88
N ILE A 646 -7.62 18.29 -22.62
CA ILE A 646 -6.59 18.53 -23.64
C ILE A 646 -5.37 17.69 -23.25
N ALA A 647 -4.97 16.78 -24.14
CA ALA A 647 -3.76 15.99 -23.97
C ALA A 647 -2.49 16.81 -24.32
N PRO A 648 -1.28 16.43 -23.85
CA PRO A 648 -0.05 17.19 -24.10
C PRO A 648 0.23 17.45 -25.58
N VAL A 649 0.00 16.45 -26.44
CA VAL A 649 0.24 16.55 -27.89
C VAL A 649 -0.71 17.55 -28.55
N GLU A 650 -1.97 17.57 -28.09
CA GLU A 650 -3.00 18.49 -28.58
C GLU A 650 -2.72 19.92 -28.12
N MET A 651 -2.28 20.09 -26.86
CA MET A 651 -1.86 21.38 -26.33
C MET A 651 -0.68 21.97 -27.12
N VAL A 652 0.33 21.15 -27.43
CA VAL A 652 1.48 21.58 -28.25
C VAL A 652 1.03 22.01 -29.65
N ALA A 653 0.13 21.27 -30.29
CA ALA A 653 -0.41 21.63 -31.61
C ALA A 653 -1.20 22.94 -31.56
N LEU A 654 -2.09 23.08 -30.57
CA LEU A 654 -2.92 24.26 -30.37
C LEU A 654 -2.08 25.53 -30.16
N LEU A 655 -1.07 25.46 -29.30
CA LEU A 655 -0.22 26.62 -28.99
C LEU A 655 0.75 26.96 -30.12
N LYS A 656 1.20 25.98 -30.89
CA LYS A 656 2.00 26.20 -32.10
C LYS A 656 1.24 27.05 -33.12
N ASP A 657 -0.05 26.81 -33.30
CA ASP A 657 -0.91 27.59 -34.20
C ASP A 657 -1.07 29.05 -33.73
N CYS A 658 -0.90 29.30 -32.43
CA CYS A 658 -0.88 30.64 -31.82
C CYS A 658 0.53 31.30 -31.81
N GLY A 659 1.52 30.68 -32.44
CA GLY A 659 2.90 31.20 -32.48
C GLY A 659 3.73 30.92 -31.22
N ILE A 660 3.29 30.04 -30.31
CA ILE A 660 4.02 29.64 -29.10
C ILE A 660 4.68 28.28 -29.36
N ALA A 661 6.01 28.26 -29.46
CA ALA A 661 6.77 27.04 -29.68
C ALA A 661 7.11 26.35 -28.35
N LEU A 662 6.52 25.17 -28.11
CA LEU A 662 6.83 24.31 -26.97
C LEU A 662 7.81 23.20 -27.37
N ALA A 663 8.60 22.72 -26.40
CA ALA A 663 9.44 21.55 -26.59
C ALA A 663 8.57 20.30 -26.84
N ALA A 664 9.02 19.43 -27.74
CA ALA A 664 8.29 18.20 -28.06
C ALA A 664 8.22 17.26 -26.84
N PRO A 665 7.08 16.57 -26.61
CA PRO A 665 6.97 15.62 -25.51
C PRO A 665 7.96 14.47 -25.71
N VAL A 666 8.76 14.17 -24.69
CA VAL A 666 9.70 13.03 -24.70
C VAL A 666 8.88 11.73 -24.69
N GLN A 667 8.79 11.05 -25.84
CA GLN A 667 8.18 9.72 -25.93
C GLN A 667 9.25 8.64 -25.70
N GLY A 668 9.11 7.87 -24.61
CA GLY A 668 9.71 6.53 -24.52
C GLY A 668 11.05 6.35 -23.78
N GLY A 669 11.50 7.28 -22.94
CA GLY A 669 12.71 7.13 -22.11
C GLY A 669 12.46 6.47 -20.74
N LEU A 670 13.48 5.79 -20.19
CA LEU A 670 13.52 5.27 -18.82
C LEU A 670 13.10 6.35 -17.78
N PRO A 671 12.54 5.95 -16.61
CA PRO A 671 11.77 6.82 -15.69
C PRO A 671 12.51 8.00 -15.04
N ASP A 672 13.77 8.25 -15.40
CA ASP A 672 14.59 9.35 -14.85
C ASP A 672 14.60 10.61 -15.75
N GLU A 673 14.08 10.54 -16.97
CA GLU A 673 14.15 11.63 -17.99
C GLU A 673 12.97 12.63 -17.95
N GLY A 674 11.90 12.36 -17.20
CA GLY A 674 10.74 13.26 -17.07
C GLY A 674 10.91 14.41 -16.06
N LEU A 675 12.11 14.59 -15.53
CA LEU A 675 12.39 15.54 -14.45
C LEU A 675 13.12 16.75 -15.04
N VAL A 676 12.41 17.87 -15.16
CA VAL A 676 12.96 19.11 -15.71
C VAL A 676 13.97 19.69 -14.70
N LEU A 677 15.24 19.71 -15.09
CA LEU A 677 16.31 20.39 -14.36
C LEU A 677 16.78 21.58 -15.18
N GLU A 678 17.01 22.70 -14.50
CA GLU A 678 17.72 23.83 -15.08
C GLU A 678 19.10 23.38 -15.60
N PRO A 679 19.63 23.96 -16.68
CA PRO A 679 20.88 23.54 -17.31
C PRO A 679 22.11 24.01 -16.50
N PHE A 680 22.20 23.57 -15.24
CA PHE A 680 23.27 23.92 -14.32
C PHE A 680 24.65 23.56 -14.86
N ALA A 681 24.76 22.45 -15.60
CA ALA A 681 26.00 22.05 -16.25
C ALA A 681 26.46 23.07 -17.32
N ALA A 682 25.53 23.62 -18.11
CA ALA A 682 25.83 24.66 -19.09
C ALA A 682 26.22 25.97 -18.41
N LYS A 683 25.51 26.37 -17.34
CA LYS A 683 25.85 27.56 -16.54
C LYS A 683 27.23 27.43 -15.90
N LEU A 684 27.59 26.24 -15.40
CA LEU A 684 28.94 25.96 -14.88
C LEU A 684 30.00 26.02 -15.99
N GLY A 685 29.68 25.52 -17.19
CA GLY A 685 30.54 25.64 -18.36
C GLY A 685 30.81 27.09 -18.74
N ALA A 686 29.78 27.94 -18.80
CA ALA A 686 29.91 29.37 -19.07
C ALA A 686 30.73 30.08 -17.98
N PHE A 687 30.50 29.77 -16.71
CA PHE A 687 31.31 30.30 -15.61
C PHE A 687 32.80 29.94 -15.76
N ARG A 688 33.11 28.68 -16.08
CA ARG A 688 34.49 28.20 -16.33
C ARG A 688 35.14 28.80 -17.57
N GLN A 689 34.36 29.35 -18.50
CA GLN A 689 34.87 30.07 -19.66
C GLN A 689 35.08 31.56 -19.38
N ALA A 690 34.40 32.10 -18.36
CA ALA A 690 34.47 33.50 -17.96
C ALA A 690 35.54 33.77 -16.88
N VAL A 691 35.96 32.73 -16.15
CA VAL A 691 37.07 32.72 -15.18
C VAL A 691 38.30 32.11 -15.83
#